data_AF-A0A8J3YAX9-F1
#
_entry.id   AF-A0A8J3YAX9-F1
#
_cell.length_a   1.000
_cell.length_b   1.000
_cell.length_c   1.000
_cell.angle_alpha   90.00
_cell.angle_beta   90.00
_cell.angle_gamma   90.00
#
_symmetry.space_group_name_H-M   'P 1'
#
loop_
_entity.id
_entity.type
_entity.pdbx_description
1 polymer ?
#
loop_
_entity_poly.entity_id
_entity_poly.type
_entity_poly.pdbx_seq_one_letter_code
_entity_poly.pdbx_strand_id
1 'polypeptide(L)'
;MSPSRRAPAGSPGGRRRRRIILTVAVVAALALVGVPSALGSAWLPAALTTVGDAAVDVITEVPADDPAKGLVHAGLKPGKKGQPCAGEYRVEGTDSCSHGPDEVPAGLDVKRDVPPVAPAAPAPAVKADAAPVSDARIADAAGAELADSGKLTIVPDAGTYSTPALAAGAAPAAEAAPAAAPAVGPHGVVCDGDGQTGKRIQVLYTYEAGTESRFAKYEASFRTWAAGVDAIYDASAQETGGSRHLRYVTTADCRVDVREVELPAGGLKDFSATMTELKKLGWNRTDRKYMIFAESKVYCGIGTFTGDDKPGANNRNNSGASYGRNDSGCWTASVAAHELGHNLGAVSNSAPNSSKAGHCVDDYDVMCYKDAPGTTMKVACTNKAQDARLDCNHDDYYSTDVKPGSYLATHWNVADNQFLIAGTPGGGGPAPTTPAPSPTTARPTPTTAKPTTPAPSTPAPSPTTGKPSPSAPPSPTATATTGPTATPGPTATPGPTAGPGLAALTVSDVQPNAVRLSWPAKAGAARYGLVVDGRTLGQVQGTGVRLVGLRPGATYRVQVLAGSAPHTAEVTVTTPAAAGPKPGSWFTLGNALTGAVADLYGARAADRTPVVLHEAHGATNQQWRLVSAPGGVRLESRASGKCVTPLGGRAVAGAPLTQSACSGDPAQVFTVATGPAGLTLSSVAGKGLVVGLGSRQYGGHDVLVLQRPGDARHQGWVALPAA
;
A
#
# COMPACT_ATOMS: atom_id res chain seq x y z
N MET A 1 -40.09 29.57 -38.01
CA MET A 1 -40.26 29.90 -39.44
C MET A 1 -38.89 30.11 -40.06
N SER A 2 -38.72 29.80 -41.35
CA SER A 2 -37.58 30.20 -42.22
C SER A 2 -37.57 31.74 -42.43
N PRO A 3 -36.50 32.42 -42.93
CA PRO A 3 -35.47 31.96 -43.90
C PRO A 3 -33.99 32.26 -43.47
N SER A 4 -32.88 31.86 -44.14
CA SER A 4 -32.49 31.63 -45.56
C SER A 4 -32.30 32.94 -46.37
N ARG A 5 -31.21 33.27 -47.10
CA ARG A 5 -29.89 32.68 -47.53
C ARG A 5 -28.88 33.87 -47.59
N ARG A 6 -27.60 33.83 -48.02
CA ARG A 6 -26.92 33.14 -49.16
C ARG A 6 -25.39 33.32 -49.05
N ALA A 7 -24.59 32.48 -49.73
CA ALA A 7 -23.14 32.64 -49.99
C ALA A 7 -22.84 32.34 -51.48
N PRO A 8 -21.62 32.62 -52.00
CA PRO A 8 -20.83 31.51 -52.57
C PRO A 8 -19.27 31.66 -52.56
N ALA A 9 -18.58 30.51 -52.65
CA ALA A 9 -17.31 30.15 -53.35
C ALA A 9 -16.06 31.10 -53.39
N GLY A 10 -14.81 30.60 -53.47
CA GLY A 10 -14.33 29.20 -53.63
C GLY A 10 -12.79 29.05 -53.58
N SER A 11 -12.29 27.82 -53.81
CA SER A 11 -10.86 27.40 -53.78
C SER A 11 -10.25 27.32 -55.20
N PRO A 12 -8.90 27.22 -55.42
CA PRO A 12 -8.03 26.07 -55.10
C PRO A 12 -6.64 26.51 -54.53
N GLY A 13 -5.59 25.70 -54.31
CA GLY A 13 -5.36 24.25 -54.49
C GLY A 13 -4.27 23.91 -55.54
N GLY A 14 -3.04 23.55 -55.13
CA GLY A 14 -1.97 23.15 -56.08
C GLY A 14 -0.63 22.73 -55.45
N ARG A 15 0.12 21.81 -56.10
CA ARG A 15 1.45 21.32 -55.70
C ARG A 15 2.49 21.54 -56.82
N ARG A 16 3.75 21.90 -56.51
CA ARG A 16 5.01 21.15 -56.88
C ARG A 16 6.33 21.97 -56.88
N ARG A 17 7.28 21.50 -56.05
CA ARG A 17 8.71 21.16 -56.34
C ARG A 17 9.73 22.15 -56.96
N ARG A 18 10.96 22.05 -56.39
CA ARG A 18 12.33 22.27 -56.98
C ARG A 18 12.77 23.74 -57.20
N ARG A 19 14.07 24.10 -57.21
CA ARG A 19 15.36 23.63 -56.56
C ARG A 19 16.48 24.61 -57.01
N ILE A 20 17.71 24.50 -56.45
CA ILE A 20 19.03 24.93 -57.05
C ILE A 20 19.35 26.46 -57.08
N ILE A 21 20.60 27.00 -56.99
CA ILE A 21 21.89 26.62 -56.33
C ILE A 21 23.00 27.75 -56.45
N LEU A 22 24.04 27.79 -55.59
CA LEU A 22 25.37 28.52 -55.68
C LEU A 22 25.39 30.09 -55.76
N THR A 23 26.46 30.92 -55.55
CA THR A 23 27.93 30.87 -55.16
C THR A 23 28.37 32.27 -54.57
N VAL A 24 29.25 32.44 -53.55
CA VAL A 24 30.74 32.73 -53.53
C VAL A 24 31.19 34.00 -54.33
N ALA A 25 32.12 34.91 -53.95
CA ALA A 25 33.25 35.01 -52.97
C ALA A 25 33.24 36.36 -52.14
N VAL A 26 34.16 36.86 -51.27
CA VAL A 26 35.64 36.84 -50.96
C VAL A 26 36.49 37.85 -51.79
N VAL A 27 37.31 38.79 -51.23
CA VAL A 27 38.79 38.72 -50.93
C VAL A 27 39.35 39.96 -50.14
N ALA A 28 40.09 39.70 -49.04
CA ALA A 28 41.37 40.30 -48.49
C ALA A 28 41.64 41.85 -48.42
N ALA A 29 42.75 42.39 -47.87
CA ALA A 29 44.09 41.89 -47.48
C ALA A 29 44.81 42.84 -46.46
N LEU A 30 45.98 42.58 -45.84
CA LEU A 30 46.67 41.37 -45.31
C LEU A 30 47.99 41.79 -44.59
N ALA A 31 48.38 41.17 -43.46
CA ALA A 31 49.71 41.26 -42.82
C ALA A 31 49.97 39.99 -41.94
N LEU A 32 51.18 39.44 -41.62
CA LEU A 32 52.62 39.86 -41.68
C LEU A 32 53.07 40.74 -40.49
N VAL A 33 54.22 40.58 -39.80
CA VAL A 33 55.43 39.68 -39.86
C VAL A 33 55.76 39.25 -38.40
N GLY A 34 56.43 38.14 -38.01
CA GLY A 34 57.12 37.05 -38.71
C GLY A 34 57.54 35.92 -37.72
N VAL A 35 58.57 35.10 -38.04
CA VAL A 35 58.92 33.82 -37.36
C VAL A 35 60.43 33.47 -37.52
N PRO A 36 61.04 32.55 -36.72
CA PRO A 36 61.07 31.09 -37.03
C PRO A 36 60.94 30.16 -35.78
N SER A 37 60.15 29.08 -35.76
CA SER A 37 60.24 27.78 -36.47
C SER A 37 61.15 26.72 -35.83
N ALA A 38 60.54 25.73 -35.16
CA ALA A 38 61.05 24.36 -34.96
C ALA A 38 59.84 23.39 -34.94
N LEU A 39 60.00 22.17 -35.47
CA LEU A 39 58.89 21.24 -35.75
C LEU A 39 58.97 19.95 -34.91
N GLY A 40 57.82 19.46 -34.45
CA GLY A 40 57.68 18.19 -33.73
C GLY A 40 56.22 17.74 -33.70
N SER A 41 55.84 16.82 -34.59
CA SER A 41 54.44 16.55 -34.94
C SER A 41 53.75 15.49 -34.07
N ALA A 42 52.61 15.84 -33.46
CA ALA A 42 51.57 14.88 -33.05
C ALA A 42 50.21 15.57 -32.83
N TRP A 43 49.42 15.79 -33.90
CA TRP A 43 48.00 16.13 -33.75
C TRP A 43 47.19 14.87 -33.44
N LEU A 44 46.95 14.60 -32.16
CA LEU A 44 45.84 13.73 -31.75
C LEU A 44 44.53 14.52 -31.94
N PRO A 45 43.59 14.07 -32.78
CA PRO A 45 42.26 14.66 -32.77
C PRO A 45 41.62 14.36 -31.41
N ALA A 46 40.93 15.35 -30.85
CA ALA A 46 40.12 15.14 -29.65
C ALA A 46 38.94 14.22 -30.01
N ALA A 47 39.15 12.92 -29.84
CA ALA A 47 38.11 11.91 -29.92
C ALA A 47 37.17 12.07 -28.73
N LEU A 48 36.30 13.07 -28.79
CA LEU A 48 34.95 12.92 -28.26
C LEU A 48 34.29 11.82 -29.10
N THR A 49 34.60 10.58 -28.76
CA THR A 49 33.63 9.51 -28.92
C THR A 49 32.43 9.96 -28.11
N THR A 50 31.41 10.47 -28.80
CA THR A 50 30.04 10.36 -28.32
C THR A 50 29.89 8.93 -27.84
N VAL A 51 29.66 8.72 -26.55
CA VAL A 51 29.27 7.42 -26.03
C VAL A 51 27.90 7.18 -26.64
N GLY A 52 27.89 6.55 -27.81
CA GLY A 52 26.68 6.35 -28.58
C GLY A 52 25.76 5.47 -27.77
N ASP A 53 24.46 5.72 -27.85
CA ASP A 53 23.44 4.91 -27.20
C ASP A 53 23.66 3.44 -27.57
N ALA A 54 24.29 2.68 -26.67
CA ALA A 54 24.41 1.24 -26.75
C ALA A 54 23.02 0.69 -26.48
N ALA A 55 22.17 0.73 -27.51
CA ALA A 55 20.75 0.50 -27.39
C ALA A 55 20.52 -0.92 -26.86
N VAL A 56 20.16 -1.00 -25.57
CA VAL A 56 20.05 -2.26 -24.85
C VAL A 56 18.82 -2.99 -25.37
N ASP A 57 19.03 -3.89 -26.34
CA ASP A 57 18.00 -4.75 -26.90
C ASP A 57 17.74 -5.94 -25.96
N VAL A 58 17.21 -5.61 -24.77
CA VAL A 58 16.79 -6.53 -23.71
C VAL A 58 15.41 -7.11 -24.01
N ILE A 59 15.16 -8.35 -23.55
CA ILE A 59 13.85 -9.06 -23.53
C ILE A 59 13.03 -8.79 -24.80
N THR A 60 13.45 -9.44 -25.89
CA THR A 60 12.80 -9.32 -27.21
C THR A 60 11.74 -10.40 -27.45
N GLU A 61 11.81 -11.51 -26.72
CA GLU A 61 10.86 -12.63 -26.74
C GLU A 61 10.45 -13.05 -25.31
N VAL A 62 9.53 -14.00 -25.21
CA VAL A 62 9.12 -14.61 -23.92
C VAL A 62 9.60 -16.05 -23.92
N PRO A 63 10.35 -16.51 -22.90
CA PRO A 63 10.70 -17.92 -22.75
C PRO A 63 9.48 -18.83 -22.66
N ALA A 64 9.68 -20.12 -22.94
CA ALA A 64 8.67 -21.12 -22.59
C ALA A 64 8.57 -21.26 -21.06
N ASP A 65 7.36 -21.46 -20.55
CA ASP A 65 7.14 -21.63 -19.12
C ASP A 65 7.77 -22.92 -18.57
N ASP A 66 8.45 -22.81 -17.43
CA ASP A 66 8.81 -23.94 -16.57
C ASP A 66 8.14 -23.78 -15.20
N PRO A 67 6.90 -24.29 -15.04
CA PRO A 67 6.21 -24.24 -13.78
C PRO A 67 6.83 -25.09 -12.68
N ALA A 68 7.83 -25.96 -12.94
CA ALA A 68 8.56 -26.66 -11.88
C ALA A 68 9.61 -25.73 -11.24
N LYS A 69 10.24 -24.87 -12.04
CA LYS A 69 11.18 -23.83 -11.57
C LYS A 69 10.52 -22.58 -11.00
N GLY A 70 9.26 -22.32 -11.36
CA GLY A 70 8.52 -21.09 -11.01
C GLY A 70 8.43 -20.07 -12.14
N LEU A 71 8.98 -20.39 -13.31
CA LEU A 71 9.08 -19.52 -14.47
C LEU A 71 7.78 -19.53 -15.28
N VAL A 72 6.82 -18.68 -14.92
CA VAL A 72 5.49 -18.62 -15.56
C VAL A 72 5.15 -17.21 -16.08
N HIS A 73 5.38 -17.01 -17.37
CA HIS A 73 5.29 -15.71 -18.06
C HIS A 73 3.87 -15.37 -18.53
N ALA A 74 2.87 -16.15 -18.13
CA ALA A 74 1.46 -15.84 -18.38
C ALA A 74 1.12 -14.41 -17.89
N GLY A 75 0.47 -13.61 -18.75
CA GLY A 75 0.17 -12.21 -18.46
C GLY A 75 1.34 -11.23 -18.60
N LEU A 76 2.49 -11.66 -19.14
CA LEU A 76 3.62 -10.80 -19.52
C LEU A 76 3.77 -10.69 -21.04
N LYS A 77 4.25 -9.54 -21.54
CA LYS A 77 4.67 -9.37 -22.95
C LYS A 77 5.95 -8.51 -23.07
N PRO A 78 6.83 -8.76 -24.05
CA PRO A 78 8.05 -7.99 -24.25
C PRO A 78 7.74 -6.49 -24.45
N GLY A 79 8.51 -5.65 -23.78
CA GLY A 79 8.43 -4.20 -23.87
C GLY A 79 8.85 -3.68 -25.23
N LYS A 80 8.14 -2.66 -25.73
CA LYS A 80 8.46 -2.06 -27.04
C LYS A 80 9.45 -0.91 -26.89
N LYS A 81 10.49 -0.91 -27.74
CA LYS A 81 11.48 0.17 -27.85
C LYS A 81 10.79 1.54 -27.94
N GLY A 82 11.12 2.46 -27.03
CA GLY A 82 10.47 3.78 -26.91
C GLY A 82 9.14 3.80 -26.15
N GLN A 83 8.76 2.75 -25.41
CA GLN A 83 7.61 2.73 -24.49
C GLN A 83 8.08 2.57 -23.02
N PRO A 84 7.23 2.81 -21.99
CA PRO A 84 7.65 2.88 -20.59
C PRO A 84 8.25 1.62 -19.95
N CYS A 85 8.17 0.47 -20.65
CA CYS A 85 8.78 -0.81 -20.28
C CYS A 85 9.82 -1.27 -21.31
N ALA A 86 10.43 -0.38 -22.11
CA ALA A 86 11.38 -0.76 -23.15
C ALA A 86 12.59 -1.49 -22.54
N GLY A 87 12.76 -2.77 -22.87
CA GLY A 87 13.77 -3.64 -22.25
C GLY A 87 13.29 -4.40 -21.02
N GLU A 88 11.99 -4.37 -20.68
CA GLU A 88 11.39 -5.14 -19.59
C GLU A 88 10.16 -5.90 -20.10
N TYR A 89 9.55 -6.77 -19.30
CA TYR A 89 8.18 -7.21 -19.58
C TYR A 89 7.18 -6.11 -19.21
N ARG A 90 6.18 -5.88 -20.06
CA ARG A 90 4.96 -5.16 -19.69
C ARG A 90 3.93 -6.16 -19.17
N VAL A 91 3.39 -5.91 -17.99
CA VAL A 91 2.32 -6.71 -17.39
C VAL A 91 0.99 -6.39 -18.08
N GLU A 92 0.34 -7.41 -18.65
CA GLU A 92 -0.90 -7.26 -19.40
C GLU A 92 -2.04 -6.66 -18.56
N GLY A 93 -2.94 -5.92 -19.21
CA GLY A 93 -4.03 -5.21 -18.54
C GLY A 93 -3.60 -3.99 -17.71
N THR A 94 -2.31 -3.63 -17.69
CA THR A 94 -1.78 -2.55 -16.87
C THR A 94 -0.72 -1.71 -17.60
N ASP A 95 -0.45 -0.52 -17.07
CA ASP A 95 0.70 0.32 -17.43
C ASP A 95 1.97 -0.01 -16.61
N SER A 96 2.00 -1.18 -15.95
CA SER A 96 3.09 -1.62 -15.09
C SER A 96 4.08 -2.52 -15.84
N CYS A 97 5.35 -2.45 -15.45
CA CYS A 97 6.45 -3.23 -16.00
C CYS A 97 6.99 -4.23 -14.96
N SER A 98 7.69 -5.27 -15.38
CA SER A 98 8.21 -6.37 -14.55
C SER A 98 9.49 -6.93 -15.17
N HIS A 99 10.46 -7.34 -14.34
CA HIS A 99 11.72 -7.95 -14.80
C HIS A 99 11.49 -9.37 -15.36
N GLY A 100 10.56 -10.13 -14.75
CA GLY A 100 10.24 -11.50 -15.11
C GLY A 100 9.75 -12.31 -13.89
N PRO A 101 9.57 -13.62 -14.04
CA PRO A 101 9.45 -14.56 -12.93
C PRO A 101 10.82 -15.16 -12.58
N ASP A 102 11.10 -15.39 -11.29
CA ASP A 102 12.40 -15.88 -10.83
C ASP A 102 12.51 -17.41 -10.77
N GLU A 103 13.69 -17.93 -11.07
CA GLU A 103 14.00 -19.35 -10.84
C GLU A 103 14.15 -19.64 -9.34
N VAL A 104 13.58 -20.78 -8.91
CA VAL A 104 13.61 -21.25 -7.52
C VAL A 104 15.01 -21.25 -6.88
N PRO A 105 15.24 -20.45 -5.81
CA PRO A 105 16.51 -20.46 -5.11
C PRO A 105 16.85 -21.81 -4.48
N ALA A 106 18.14 -22.11 -4.35
CA ALA A 106 18.63 -23.39 -3.86
C ALA A 106 18.09 -23.71 -2.45
N GLY A 107 17.42 -24.86 -2.31
CA GLY A 107 16.82 -25.32 -1.06
C GLY A 107 15.33 -24.96 -0.87
N LEU A 108 14.75 -24.16 -1.77
CA LEU A 108 13.30 -23.92 -1.86
C LEU A 108 12.65 -24.83 -2.91
N ASP A 109 11.33 -24.89 -2.91
CA ASP A 109 10.52 -25.69 -3.85
C ASP A 109 9.15 -25.02 -4.02
N VAL A 110 8.87 -24.48 -5.21
CA VAL A 110 7.62 -23.77 -5.55
C VAL A 110 6.37 -24.60 -5.20
N LYS A 111 6.45 -25.94 -5.18
CA LYS A 111 5.32 -26.84 -4.93
C LYS A 111 5.16 -27.24 -3.46
N ARG A 112 6.17 -27.06 -2.62
CA ARG A 112 6.18 -27.50 -1.22
C ARG A 112 6.09 -26.34 -0.25
N ASP A 113 5.09 -26.35 0.62
CA ASP A 113 4.94 -25.33 1.68
C ASP A 113 6.20 -25.10 2.53
N VAL A 114 6.56 -23.82 2.69
CA VAL A 114 7.47 -23.37 3.76
C VAL A 114 6.75 -23.50 5.11
N PRO A 115 7.37 -24.12 6.14
CA PRO A 115 6.78 -24.17 7.48
C PRO A 115 6.78 -22.79 8.15
N PRO A 116 5.86 -22.50 9.10
CA PRO A 116 5.94 -21.28 9.92
C PRO A 116 7.27 -21.22 10.68
N VAL A 117 7.89 -20.03 10.70
CA VAL A 117 9.14 -19.76 11.45
C VAL A 117 8.89 -19.16 12.84
N ALA A 118 7.65 -18.77 13.12
CA ALA A 118 7.19 -18.28 14.41
C ALA A 118 5.91 -19.01 14.86
N PRO A 119 5.58 -19.01 16.17
CA PRO A 119 4.33 -19.59 16.67
C PRO A 119 3.09 -18.99 15.99
N ALA A 120 2.08 -19.81 15.74
CA ALA A 120 0.79 -19.35 15.25
C ALA A 120 0.13 -18.38 16.24
N ALA A 121 -0.63 -17.41 15.72
CA ALA A 121 -1.50 -16.60 16.56
C ALA A 121 -2.61 -17.48 17.19
N PRO A 122 -3.13 -17.15 18.39
CA PRO A 122 -4.24 -17.88 18.98
C PRO A 122 -5.46 -17.88 18.03
N ALA A 123 -5.90 -19.06 17.59
CA ALA A 123 -7.03 -19.19 16.69
C ALA A 123 -8.30 -18.54 17.31
N PRO A 124 -9.05 -17.69 16.59
CA PRO A 124 -10.24 -17.03 17.12
C PRO A 124 -11.26 -18.05 17.64
N ALA A 125 -11.52 -18.02 18.96
CA ALA A 125 -12.36 -19.00 19.65
C ALA A 125 -13.87 -18.79 19.42
N VAL A 126 -14.31 -18.84 18.15
CA VAL A 126 -15.71 -18.67 17.74
C VAL A 126 -16.52 -19.92 18.09
N LYS A 127 -16.95 -20.03 19.35
CA LYS A 127 -18.03 -20.95 19.72
C LYS A 127 -19.32 -20.50 19.02
N ALA A 128 -19.78 -21.33 18.08
CA ALA A 128 -20.92 -21.05 17.21
C ALA A 128 -22.23 -20.81 17.99
N ASP A 129 -22.43 -21.58 19.06
CA ASP A 129 -23.69 -21.63 19.83
C ASP A 129 -23.67 -20.78 21.11
N ALA A 130 -22.84 -19.75 21.17
CA ALA A 130 -22.82 -18.83 22.32
C ALA A 130 -24.12 -18.01 22.38
N ALA A 131 -24.79 -18.08 23.54
CA ALA A 131 -26.04 -17.40 23.87
C ALA A 131 -26.00 -15.87 23.59
N PRO A 132 -27.17 -15.20 23.42
CA PRO A 132 -27.23 -13.75 23.24
C PRO A 132 -26.47 -13.02 24.35
N VAL A 133 -25.48 -12.23 23.94
CA VAL A 133 -24.58 -11.52 24.85
C VAL A 133 -25.34 -10.37 25.52
N SER A 134 -25.06 -10.12 26.80
CA SER A 134 -25.53 -8.90 27.46
C SER A 134 -25.00 -7.65 26.76
N ASP A 135 -25.76 -6.55 26.76
CA ASP A 135 -25.19 -5.25 26.37
C ASP A 135 -23.98 -4.91 27.26
N ALA A 136 -23.02 -4.22 26.66
CA ALA A 136 -21.74 -3.78 27.22
C ALA A 136 -20.76 -4.90 27.68
N ARG A 137 -19.51 -4.74 27.19
CA ARG A 137 -18.20 -4.98 27.84
C ARG A 137 -17.13 -5.01 26.74
N ILE A 138 -16.90 -3.86 26.10
CA ILE A 138 -15.76 -3.73 25.19
C ILE A 138 -14.50 -3.88 26.04
N ALA A 139 -13.52 -4.64 25.57
CA ALA A 139 -12.23 -4.78 26.23
C ALA A 139 -11.12 -4.26 25.30
N ASP A 140 -10.09 -3.64 25.87
CA ASP A 140 -8.90 -3.26 25.13
C ASP A 140 -7.98 -4.47 24.87
N ALA A 141 -6.87 -4.23 24.17
CA ALA A 141 -5.87 -5.27 23.86
C ALA A 141 -5.15 -5.84 25.10
N ALA A 142 -5.35 -5.28 26.30
CA ALA A 142 -4.86 -5.80 27.58
C ALA A 142 -5.97 -6.49 28.41
N GLY A 143 -7.21 -6.53 27.90
CA GLY A 143 -8.37 -7.10 28.59
C GLY A 143 -9.04 -6.16 29.60
N ALA A 144 -8.66 -4.88 29.66
CA ALA A 144 -9.29 -3.88 30.52
C ALA A 144 -10.52 -3.27 29.84
N GLU A 145 -11.51 -2.81 30.62
CA GLU A 145 -12.80 -2.37 30.09
C GLU A 145 -12.69 -1.05 29.32
N LEU A 146 -13.00 -1.07 28.02
CA LEU A 146 -13.16 0.08 27.13
C LEU A 146 -14.50 0.80 27.42
N ALA A 147 -14.69 1.18 28.68
CA ALA A 147 -15.82 1.94 29.14
C ALA A 147 -15.84 3.32 28.49
N ASP A 148 -17.01 3.76 28.00
CA ASP A 148 -17.18 5.11 27.48
C ASP A 148 -17.19 6.15 28.62
N SER A 149 -15.99 6.47 29.11
CA SER A 149 -15.75 7.32 30.28
C SER A 149 -16.10 8.80 30.09
N GLY A 150 -16.73 9.17 28.96
CA GLY A 150 -17.01 10.55 28.55
C GLY A 150 -15.77 11.39 28.18
N LYS A 151 -14.56 10.89 28.45
CA LYS A 151 -13.28 11.57 28.16
C LYS A 151 -12.91 11.45 26.68
N LEU A 152 -12.13 12.39 26.16
CA LEU A 152 -11.52 12.26 24.83
C LEU A 152 -10.38 11.23 24.88
N THR A 153 -10.20 10.47 23.81
CA THR A 153 -9.17 9.43 23.70
C THR A 153 -8.04 9.93 22.80
N ILE A 154 -6.80 9.71 23.22
CA ILE A 154 -5.63 9.91 22.37
C ILE A 154 -5.32 8.56 21.72
N VAL A 155 -5.40 8.49 20.40
CA VAL A 155 -4.98 7.31 19.63
C VAL A 155 -3.64 7.65 18.95
N PRO A 156 -2.66 6.74 18.95
CA PRO A 156 -1.58 6.78 17.97
C PRO A 156 -2.18 6.90 16.56
N ASP A 157 -1.56 7.69 15.70
CA ASP A 157 -2.22 8.32 14.54
C ASP A 157 -2.38 7.39 13.31
N ALA A 158 -2.71 6.12 13.58
CA ALA A 158 -2.72 4.98 12.66
C ALA A 158 -3.94 4.98 11.69
N GLY A 159 -4.16 6.07 10.98
CA GLY A 159 -5.14 6.11 9.88
C GLY A 159 -5.27 7.49 9.22
N THR A 160 -5.35 7.49 7.89
CA THR A 160 -5.43 8.70 7.05
C THR A 160 -6.80 8.85 6.38
N TYR A 161 -7.49 9.99 6.57
CA TYR A 161 -8.33 10.55 5.52
C TYR A 161 -7.68 11.79 4.93
N SER A 162 -6.82 11.58 3.92
CA SER A 162 -6.34 12.66 3.07
C SER A 162 -7.46 13.14 2.16
N THR A 163 -8.35 13.99 2.66
CA THR A 163 -9.28 14.73 1.80
C THR A 163 -8.47 15.56 0.80
N PRO A 164 -8.84 15.59 -0.50
CA PRO A 164 -8.11 16.38 -1.49
C PRO A 164 -8.33 17.88 -1.25
N ALA A 165 -7.44 18.48 -0.46
CA ALA A 165 -7.35 19.93 -0.34
C ALA A 165 -7.01 20.52 -1.72
N LEU A 166 -7.87 21.40 -2.23
CA LEU A 166 -7.61 22.11 -3.48
C LEU A 166 -6.34 22.96 -3.31
N ALA A 167 -5.34 22.69 -4.14
CA ALA A 167 -4.02 23.29 -4.00
C ALA A 167 -4.07 24.82 -4.18
N ALA A 168 -3.61 25.56 -3.17
CA ALA A 168 -3.48 27.00 -3.18
C ALA A 168 -2.08 27.41 -2.71
N GLY A 169 -1.24 27.88 -3.64
CA GLY A 169 0.03 28.58 -3.35
C GLY A 169 1.11 27.76 -2.63
N ALA A 170 2.06 27.20 -3.38
CA ALA A 170 3.29 26.69 -2.77
C ALA A 170 4.14 27.85 -2.21
N ALA A 171 4.42 27.82 -0.91
CA ALA A 171 5.49 28.60 -0.28
C ALA A 171 6.76 27.72 -0.17
N PRO A 172 7.98 28.30 -0.22
CA PRO A 172 9.20 27.53 -0.20
C PRO A 172 9.40 26.78 1.13
N ALA A 173 9.95 25.57 1.06
CA ALA A 173 10.25 24.77 2.24
C ALA A 173 11.36 25.44 3.08
N ALA A 174 11.11 25.63 4.36
CA ALA A 174 12.16 25.91 5.32
C ALA A 174 12.90 24.60 5.66
N GLU A 175 14.23 24.67 5.72
CA GLU A 175 15.10 23.51 5.94
C GLU A 175 14.92 22.95 7.36
N ALA A 176 14.72 21.64 7.48
CA ALA A 176 14.42 21.00 8.75
C ALA A 176 15.70 20.66 9.53
N ALA A 177 15.74 21.04 10.81
CA ALA A 177 16.80 20.62 11.72
C ALA A 177 16.82 19.07 11.87
N PRO A 178 17.99 18.45 12.06
CA PRO A 178 18.12 16.99 12.05
C PRO A 178 17.30 16.32 13.14
N ALA A 179 16.55 15.29 12.76
CA ALA A 179 15.83 14.43 13.69
C ALA A 179 16.81 13.58 14.53
N ALA A 180 16.34 13.11 15.68
CA ALA A 180 17.08 12.10 16.45
C ALA A 180 17.17 10.79 15.66
N ALA A 181 18.28 10.06 15.84
CA ALA A 181 18.54 8.81 15.13
C ALA A 181 17.38 7.80 15.30
N PRO A 182 16.93 7.12 14.23
CA PRO A 182 15.96 6.05 14.35
C PRO A 182 16.55 4.89 15.15
N ALA A 183 15.75 4.30 16.03
CA ALA A 183 16.08 3.08 16.75
C ALA A 183 15.15 1.95 16.28
N VAL A 184 15.71 0.76 16.09
CA VAL A 184 14.94 -0.45 15.79
C VAL A 184 14.02 -0.75 16.97
N GLY A 185 12.72 -0.92 16.69
CA GLY A 185 11.72 -1.22 17.71
C GLY A 185 11.84 -2.65 18.26
N PRO A 186 11.07 -3.00 19.32
CA PRO A 186 11.09 -4.32 19.95
C PRO A 186 10.62 -5.46 19.03
N HIS A 187 10.23 -5.15 17.79
CA HIS A 187 9.72 -6.06 16.78
C HIS A 187 10.59 -6.10 15.51
N GLY A 188 11.84 -5.61 15.58
CA GLY A 188 12.84 -5.80 14.52
C GLY A 188 12.67 -4.91 13.29
N VAL A 189 11.95 -3.80 13.40
CA VAL A 189 11.78 -2.78 12.35
C VAL A 189 11.78 -1.38 12.98
N VAL A 190 12.06 -0.34 12.18
CA VAL A 190 11.92 1.06 12.61
C VAL A 190 10.49 1.56 12.37
N CYS A 191 9.91 2.22 13.37
CA CYS A 191 8.59 2.84 13.29
C CYS A 191 8.70 4.33 13.00
N ASP A 192 8.33 4.74 11.79
CA ASP A 192 8.41 6.13 11.30
C ASP A 192 7.06 6.86 11.39
N GLY A 193 7.07 8.04 11.99
CA GLY A 193 5.90 8.93 12.10
C GLY A 193 4.72 8.30 12.84
N ASP A 194 3.59 8.16 12.14
CA ASP A 194 2.35 7.54 12.60
C ASP A 194 2.19 6.08 12.16
N GLY A 195 3.22 5.50 11.54
CA GLY A 195 3.18 4.17 10.95
C GLY A 195 2.39 4.05 9.63
N GLN A 196 1.69 5.09 9.16
CA GLN A 196 0.69 4.97 8.08
C GLN A 196 0.82 6.01 6.96
N THR A 197 1.32 7.21 7.24
CA THR A 197 1.25 8.36 6.32
C THR A 197 2.46 8.47 5.39
N GLY A 198 2.17 8.75 4.12
CA GLY A 198 3.20 8.92 3.09
C GLY A 198 3.76 7.58 2.61
N LYS A 199 4.96 7.62 2.01
CA LYS A 199 5.57 6.46 1.34
C LYS A 199 5.79 5.34 2.36
N ARG A 200 5.20 4.17 2.13
CA ARG A 200 5.29 3.00 3.00
C ARG A 200 5.31 1.67 2.24
N ILE A 201 5.94 0.66 2.83
CA ILE A 201 5.87 -0.73 2.37
C ILE A 201 4.73 -1.42 3.13
N GLN A 202 3.67 -1.83 2.43
CA GLN A 202 2.55 -2.57 3.00
C GLN A 202 2.77 -4.06 2.77
N VAL A 203 2.67 -4.88 3.83
CA VAL A 203 2.71 -6.34 3.67
C VAL A 203 1.28 -6.85 3.47
N LEU A 204 1.09 -7.69 2.45
CA LEU A 204 -0.17 -8.37 2.15
C LEU A 204 0.04 -9.89 2.24
N TYR A 205 -0.94 -10.59 2.81
CA TYR A 205 -1.14 -12.03 2.61
C TYR A 205 -2.38 -12.21 1.72
N THR A 206 -2.19 -12.80 0.54
CA THR A 206 -3.26 -12.97 -0.46
C THR A 206 -3.62 -14.43 -0.64
N TYR A 207 -4.91 -14.73 -0.78
CA TYR A 207 -5.42 -16.08 -1.06
C TYR A 207 -6.70 -16.02 -1.92
N GLU A 208 -7.12 -17.13 -2.52
CA GLU A 208 -8.29 -17.14 -3.41
C GLU A 208 -9.61 -17.52 -2.71
N ALA A 209 -10.69 -16.85 -3.09
CA ALA A 209 -12.04 -17.11 -2.62
C ALA A 209 -12.44 -18.58 -2.86
N GLY A 210 -12.83 -19.28 -1.78
CA GLY A 210 -13.12 -20.71 -1.79
C GLY A 210 -11.97 -21.60 -1.31
N THR A 211 -10.79 -21.04 -1.03
CA THR A 211 -9.69 -21.72 -0.32
C THR A 211 -9.71 -21.39 1.19
N GLU A 212 -9.04 -22.21 2.00
CA GLU A 212 -8.89 -21.95 3.44
C GLU A 212 -7.71 -21.01 3.68
N SER A 213 -7.97 -19.85 4.29
CA SER A 213 -6.93 -18.90 4.68
C SER A 213 -6.07 -19.42 5.82
N ARG A 214 -4.74 -19.43 5.61
CA ARG A 214 -3.75 -19.80 6.63
C ARG A 214 -3.23 -18.60 7.43
N PHE A 215 -3.86 -17.43 7.33
CA PHE A 215 -3.34 -16.17 7.89
C PHE A 215 -2.96 -16.27 9.38
N ALA A 216 -3.86 -16.73 10.26
CA ALA A 216 -3.58 -16.86 11.70
C ALA A 216 -2.43 -17.85 12.03
N LYS A 217 -2.12 -18.81 11.14
CA LYS A 217 -0.99 -19.73 11.29
C LYS A 217 0.35 -19.06 10.93
N TYR A 218 0.35 -18.08 10.01
CA TYR A 218 1.56 -17.49 9.46
C TYR A 218 1.75 -15.99 9.76
N GLU A 219 0.80 -15.27 10.35
CA GLU A 219 0.90 -13.82 10.66
C GLU A 219 2.22 -13.43 11.35
N ALA A 220 2.59 -14.17 12.41
CA ALA A 220 3.85 -13.96 13.12
C ALA A 220 5.08 -14.31 12.25
N SER A 221 4.95 -15.27 11.33
CA SER A 221 6.01 -15.61 10.35
C SER A 221 6.16 -14.52 9.29
N PHE A 222 5.07 -13.94 8.77
CA PHE A 222 5.12 -12.80 7.85
C PHE A 222 5.78 -11.58 8.48
N ARG A 223 5.49 -11.28 9.76
CA ARG A 223 6.21 -10.23 10.52
C ARG A 223 7.70 -10.58 10.73
N THR A 224 8.02 -11.84 11.03
CA THR A 224 9.41 -12.31 11.21
C THR A 224 10.21 -12.19 9.92
N TRP A 225 9.63 -12.59 8.78
CA TRP A 225 10.27 -12.42 7.47
C TRP A 225 10.42 -10.95 7.11
N ALA A 226 9.42 -10.08 7.37
CA ALA A 226 9.52 -8.64 7.13
C ALA A 226 10.65 -7.95 7.94
N ALA A 227 10.81 -8.29 9.23
CA ALA A 227 11.96 -7.85 10.01
C ALA A 227 13.30 -8.40 9.47
N GLY A 228 13.28 -9.62 8.90
CA GLY A 228 14.42 -10.16 8.16
C GLY A 228 14.74 -9.38 6.88
N VAL A 229 13.75 -8.87 6.16
CA VAL A 229 13.97 -7.98 4.99
C VAL A 229 14.62 -6.68 5.45
N ASP A 230 14.11 -6.05 6.52
CA ASP A 230 14.68 -4.82 7.10
C ASP A 230 16.17 -4.98 7.45
N ALA A 231 16.51 -6.10 8.10
CA ALA A 231 17.88 -6.45 8.45
C ALA A 231 18.81 -6.70 7.24
N ILE A 232 18.28 -7.18 6.10
CA ILE A 232 19.07 -7.32 4.85
C ILE A 232 19.44 -5.94 4.29
N TYR A 233 18.49 -5.01 4.23
CA TYR A 233 18.74 -3.64 3.77
C TYR A 233 19.71 -2.91 4.69
N ASP A 234 19.46 -2.89 6.00
CA ASP A 234 20.29 -2.14 6.93
C ASP A 234 21.72 -2.72 7.03
N ALA A 235 21.87 -4.06 7.06
CA ALA A 235 23.20 -4.66 7.09
C ALA A 235 24.01 -4.39 5.80
N SER A 236 23.36 -4.31 4.63
CA SER A 236 24.01 -3.92 3.38
C SER A 236 24.43 -2.43 3.39
N ALA A 237 23.64 -1.57 4.05
CA ALA A 237 24.02 -0.17 4.26
C ALA A 237 25.19 -0.03 5.26
N GLN A 238 25.26 -0.89 6.28
CA GLN A 238 26.38 -0.91 7.23
C GLN A 238 27.72 -1.29 6.58
N GLU A 239 27.72 -2.13 5.53
CA GLU A 239 28.94 -2.47 4.76
C GLU A 239 29.54 -1.24 4.04
N THR A 240 28.73 -0.22 3.75
CA THR A 240 29.17 1.10 3.24
C THR A 240 29.19 2.20 4.32
N GLY A 241 29.12 1.83 5.60
CA GLY A 241 29.25 2.76 6.73
C GLY A 241 28.00 3.59 7.04
N GLY A 242 26.85 3.26 6.46
CA GLY A 242 25.56 3.91 6.70
C GLY A 242 24.57 3.05 7.48
N SER A 243 23.29 3.42 7.35
CA SER A 243 22.13 2.66 7.84
C SER A 243 20.89 3.03 7.01
N ARG A 244 20.04 2.04 6.74
CA ARG A 244 18.85 2.11 5.88
C ARG A 244 17.80 1.06 6.27
N HIS A 245 16.81 1.49 7.05
CA HIS A 245 15.66 0.65 7.40
C HIS A 245 14.51 0.81 6.39
N LEU A 246 13.66 -0.21 6.30
CA LEU A 246 12.47 -0.22 5.46
C LEU A 246 11.33 0.55 6.14
N ARG A 247 10.72 1.49 5.40
CA ARG A 247 9.63 2.33 5.92
C ARG A 247 8.30 1.55 5.88
N TYR A 248 8.16 0.54 6.73
CA TYR A 248 6.97 -0.31 6.79
C TYR A 248 5.70 0.44 7.23
N VAL A 249 4.56 0.03 6.68
CA VAL A 249 3.26 0.28 7.34
C VAL A 249 3.30 -0.45 8.69
N THR A 250 2.98 0.26 9.76
CA THR A 250 3.00 -0.29 11.13
C THR A 250 1.73 0.04 11.89
N THR A 251 1.38 -0.90 12.76
CA THR A 251 0.32 -0.83 13.77
C THR A 251 0.69 0.10 14.91
N ALA A 252 -0.30 0.51 15.71
CA ALA A 252 -0.10 1.37 16.88
C ALA A 252 0.89 0.82 17.94
N ASP A 253 1.11 -0.50 18.02
CA ASP A 253 2.12 -1.12 18.91
C ASP A 253 3.48 -1.38 18.23
N CYS A 254 3.76 -0.67 17.11
CA CYS A 254 5.04 -0.69 16.40
C CYS A 254 5.41 -2.09 15.85
N ARG A 255 4.43 -2.79 15.29
CA ARG A 255 4.62 -4.02 14.50
C ARG A 255 4.35 -3.78 13.02
N VAL A 256 5.09 -4.47 12.16
CA VAL A 256 4.79 -4.56 10.73
C VAL A 256 3.34 -4.95 10.53
N ASP A 257 2.66 -4.17 9.72
CA ASP A 257 1.26 -4.36 9.39
C ASP A 257 1.10 -5.34 8.23
N VAL A 258 0.39 -6.45 8.47
CA VAL A 258 0.15 -7.52 7.51
C VAL A 258 -1.35 -7.64 7.28
N ARG A 259 -1.80 -7.37 6.05
CA ARG A 259 -3.23 -7.38 5.70
C ARG A 259 -3.60 -8.69 5.01
N GLU A 260 -4.57 -9.41 5.55
CA GLU A 260 -5.22 -10.53 4.86
C GLU A 260 -6.15 -10.01 3.75
N VAL A 261 -6.06 -10.57 2.54
CA VAL A 261 -6.86 -10.17 1.39
C VAL A 261 -7.35 -11.39 0.60
N GLU A 262 -8.66 -11.57 0.52
CA GLU A 262 -9.30 -12.52 -0.40
C GLU A 262 -9.35 -11.94 -1.82
N LEU A 263 -8.74 -12.64 -2.78
CA LEU A 263 -8.90 -12.36 -4.21
C LEU A 263 -9.99 -13.28 -4.79
N PRO A 264 -10.68 -12.88 -5.87
CA PRO A 264 -11.50 -13.79 -6.67
C PRO A 264 -10.72 -15.03 -7.13
N ALA A 265 -11.42 -16.15 -7.35
CA ALA A 265 -10.82 -17.37 -7.89
C ALA A 265 -10.14 -17.12 -9.25
N GLY A 266 -8.91 -17.63 -9.41
CA GLY A 266 -8.01 -17.29 -10.50
C GLY A 266 -7.25 -15.96 -10.35
N GLY A 267 -7.40 -15.25 -9.22
CA GLY A 267 -6.70 -14.00 -8.92
C GLY A 267 -5.19 -14.17 -8.66
N LEU A 268 -4.73 -15.37 -8.28
CA LEU A 268 -3.32 -15.71 -8.07
C LEU A 268 -2.72 -16.60 -9.18
N LYS A 269 -3.47 -16.88 -10.25
CA LYS A 269 -3.00 -17.73 -11.36
C LYS A 269 -1.75 -17.20 -12.07
N ASP A 270 -1.60 -15.88 -12.12
CA ASP A 270 -0.50 -15.13 -12.74
C ASP A 270 -0.37 -13.72 -12.11
N PHE A 271 0.71 -13.01 -12.43
CA PHE A 271 1.00 -11.69 -11.86
C PHE A 271 0.06 -10.58 -12.36
N SER A 272 -0.38 -10.63 -13.63
CA SER A 272 -1.33 -9.66 -14.21
C SER A 272 -2.70 -9.72 -13.52
N ALA A 273 -3.20 -10.93 -13.25
CA ALA A 273 -4.41 -11.17 -12.48
C ALA A 273 -4.25 -10.67 -11.03
N THR A 274 -3.11 -10.97 -10.39
CA THR A 274 -2.82 -10.53 -9.01
C THR A 274 -2.90 -9.00 -8.91
N MET A 275 -2.22 -8.30 -9.82
CA MET A 275 -2.22 -6.83 -9.86
C MET A 275 -3.59 -6.26 -10.21
N THR A 276 -4.36 -6.92 -11.08
CA THR A 276 -5.69 -6.44 -11.50
C THR A 276 -6.72 -6.57 -10.38
N GLU A 277 -6.78 -7.71 -9.68
CA GLU A 277 -7.73 -7.88 -8.57
C GLU A 277 -7.34 -7.03 -7.35
N LEU A 278 -6.05 -6.92 -7.01
CA LEU A 278 -5.59 -5.98 -5.96
C LEU A 278 -5.94 -4.52 -6.32
N LYS A 279 -5.75 -4.09 -7.57
CA LYS A 279 -6.12 -2.74 -8.02
C LYS A 279 -7.62 -2.46 -7.95
N LYS A 280 -8.48 -3.46 -8.25
CA LYS A 280 -9.94 -3.38 -8.10
C LYS A 280 -10.38 -3.28 -6.62
N LEU A 281 -9.69 -4.00 -5.73
CA LEU A 281 -9.93 -3.96 -4.29
C LEU A 281 -9.40 -2.67 -3.63
N GLY A 282 -8.67 -1.82 -4.35
CA GLY A 282 -8.17 -0.53 -3.83
C GLY A 282 -6.76 -0.58 -3.25
N TRP A 283 -6.05 -1.71 -3.38
CA TRP A 283 -4.62 -1.83 -3.05
C TRP A 283 -3.75 -1.21 -4.16
N ASN A 284 -3.98 0.07 -4.46
CA ASN A 284 -3.46 0.78 -5.63
C ASN A 284 -2.83 2.16 -5.33
N ARG A 285 -2.73 2.55 -4.04
CA ARG A 285 -2.12 3.81 -3.60
C ARG A 285 -0.72 4.02 -4.18
N THR A 286 -0.42 5.25 -4.63
CA THR A 286 0.88 5.62 -5.21
C THR A 286 1.97 5.87 -4.17
N ASP A 287 1.62 5.98 -2.89
CA ASP A 287 2.54 6.03 -1.75
C ASP A 287 2.76 4.63 -1.11
N ARG A 288 2.60 3.55 -1.91
CA ARG A 288 2.77 2.17 -1.46
C ARG A 288 3.64 1.30 -2.39
N LYS A 289 4.47 0.47 -1.76
CA LYS A 289 5.00 -0.78 -2.32
C LYS A 289 4.27 -1.92 -1.61
N TYR A 290 3.79 -2.91 -2.35
CA TYR A 290 3.04 -4.04 -1.79
C TYR A 290 3.90 -5.30 -1.81
N MET A 291 4.33 -5.74 -0.62
CA MET A 291 5.13 -6.95 -0.42
C MET A 291 4.16 -8.11 -0.14
N ILE A 292 4.03 -9.04 -1.09
CA ILE A 292 2.92 -10.01 -1.13
C ILE A 292 3.43 -11.42 -0.85
N PHE A 293 2.97 -11.99 0.27
CA PHE A 293 3.05 -13.42 0.54
C PHE A 293 1.79 -14.09 0.00
N ALA A 294 1.89 -14.73 -1.17
CA ALA A 294 0.73 -15.29 -1.88
C ALA A 294 0.51 -16.78 -1.57
N GLU A 295 -0.75 -17.14 -1.31
CA GLU A 295 -1.19 -18.52 -1.10
C GLU A 295 -1.42 -19.22 -2.44
N SER A 296 -0.33 -19.48 -3.15
CA SER A 296 -0.32 -20.09 -4.48
C SER A 296 0.92 -20.98 -4.67
N LYS A 297 1.13 -21.50 -5.87
CA LYS A 297 2.22 -22.43 -6.26
C LYS A 297 2.70 -22.15 -7.69
N VAL A 298 2.80 -20.88 -8.09
CA VAL A 298 3.17 -20.42 -9.43
C VAL A 298 4.60 -19.89 -9.46
N TYR A 299 4.96 -18.97 -8.56
CA TYR A 299 6.22 -18.22 -8.57
C TYR A 299 7.09 -18.49 -7.34
N CYS A 300 8.41 -18.39 -7.47
CA CYS A 300 9.23 -18.03 -6.31
C CYS A 300 9.28 -16.51 -6.13
N GLY A 301 9.71 -15.79 -7.16
CA GLY A 301 9.67 -14.33 -7.24
C GLY A 301 8.95 -13.85 -8.51
N ILE A 302 8.46 -12.61 -8.46
CA ILE A 302 8.05 -11.77 -9.58
C ILE A 302 7.75 -10.35 -9.08
N GLY A 303 8.54 -9.39 -9.56
CA GLY A 303 8.54 -7.99 -9.12
C GLY A 303 8.06 -6.99 -10.17
N THR A 304 7.37 -5.94 -9.72
CA THR A 304 7.16 -4.72 -10.52
C THR A 304 8.48 -3.96 -10.60
N PHE A 305 9.13 -3.98 -11.77
CA PHE A 305 10.40 -3.32 -12.02
C PHE A 305 10.18 -2.19 -13.04
N THR A 306 10.76 -1.00 -12.81
CA THR A 306 10.35 0.22 -13.55
C THR A 306 11.38 0.68 -14.59
N GLY A 307 12.61 0.17 -14.57
CA GLY A 307 13.66 0.55 -15.51
C GLY A 307 13.93 2.07 -15.57
N ASP A 308 13.88 2.77 -14.42
CA ASP A 308 14.26 4.18 -14.34
C ASP A 308 15.59 4.30 -13.60
N ASP A 309 16.64 4.63 -14.33
CA ASP A 309 18.03 4.68 -13.85
C ASP A 309 18.50 6.11 -13.53
N LYS A 310 17.59 7.10 -13.57
CA LYS A 310 17.93 8.51 -13.34
C LYS A 310 18.15 8.78 -11.83
N PRO A 311 19.17 9.55 -11.44
CA PRO A 311 19.41 9.87 -10.04
C PRO A 311 18.34 10.81 -9.46
N GLY A 312 18.16 10.76 -8.14
CA GLY A 312 17.44 11.78 -7.37
C GLY A 312 15.93 11.59 -7.21
N ALA A 313 15.33 12.50 -6.43
CA ALA A 313 13.98 12.37 -5.85
C ALA A 313 12.84 12.12 -6.87
N ASN A 314 12.99 12.60 -8.11
CA ASN A 314 11.95 12.51 -9.15
C ASN A 314 11.92 11.17 -9.92
N ASN A 315 12.84 10.24 -9.63
CA ASN A 315 12.86 8.90 -10.24
C ASN A 315 11.53 8.15 -9.98
N ARG A 316 10.98 7.44 -10.99
CA ARG A 316 9.71 6.70 -10.86
C ARG A 316 9.72 5.65 -9.74
N ASN A 317 10.86 5.07 -9.38
CA ASN A 317 11.02 4.10 -8.29
C ASN A 317 10.65 4.68 -6.91
N ASN A 318 10.69 6.01 -6.74
CA ASN A 318 10.16 6.70 -5.56
C ASN A 318 8.61 6.75 -5.53
N SER A 319 7.91 6.12 -6.48
CA SER A 319 6.44 6.05 -6.54
C SER A 319 5.96 4.61 -6.73
N GLY A 320 4.72 4.36 -6.34
CA GLY A 320 3.97 3.14 -6.63
C GLY A 320 2.69 3.43 -7.42
N ALA A 321 1.69 2.54 -7.42
CA ALA A 321 1.71 1.24 -6.75
C ALA A 321 2.64 0.25 -7.46
N SER A 322 3.59 -0.29 -6.70
CA SER A 322 4.45 -1.41 -7.11
C SER A 322 4.10 -2.64 -6.27
N TYR A 323 4.26 -3.82 -6.85
CA TYR A 323 3.90 -5.11 -6.25
C TYR A 323 5.09 -6.06 -6.38
N GLY A 324 5.43 -6.79 -5.32
CA GLY A 324 6.42 -7.85 -5.33
C GLY A 324 5.82 -9.11 -4.71
N ARG A 325 5.82 -10.24 -5.42
CA ARG A 325 5.08 -11.44 -5.03
C ARG A 325 5.99 -12.65 -4.89
N ASN A 326 5.87 -13.33 -3.75
CA ASN A 326 6.41 -14.68 -3.56
C ASN A 326 5.33 -15.64 -3.06
N ASP A 327 5.31 -16.86 -3.59
CA ASP A 327 4.29 -17.85 -3.26
C ASP A 327 4.72 -18.76 -2.09
N SER A 328 3.77 -19.52 -1.53
CA SER A 328 3.96 -20.28 -0.28
C SER A 328 4.98 -21.44 -0.34
N GLY A 329 5.63 -21.67 -1.49
CA GLY A 329 6.82 -22.52 -1.60
C GLY A 329 8.16 -21.80 -1.39
N CYS A 330 8.17 -20.47 -1.39
CA CYS A 330 9.38 -19.66 -1.40
C CYS A 330 9.35 -18.47 -0.41
N TRP A 331 8.33 -18.40 0.45
CA TRP A 331 8.18 -17.42 1.54
C TRP A 331 9.42 -17.37 2.44
N THR A 332 10.27 -16.36 2.23
CA THR A 332 11.48 -16.11 3.02
C THR A 332 11.76 -14.61 3.07
N ALA A 333 12.64 -14.18 3.99
CA ALA A 333 13.15 -12.81 4.00
C ALA A 333 13.97 -12.48 2.74
N SER A 334 14.80 -13.43 2.24
CA SER A 334 15.64 -13.22 1.06
C SER A 334 14.83 -12.97 -0.21
N VAL A 335 13.84 -13.83 -0.49
CA VAL A 335 12.98 -13.67 -1.68
C VAL A 335 12.10 -12.42 -1.52
N ALA A 336 11.58 -12.12 -0.32
CA ALA A 336 10.85 -10.87 -0.10
C ALA A 336 11.74 -9.61 -0.26
N ALA A 337 13.05 -9.70 0.02
CA ALA A 337 14.02 -8.65 -0.26
C ALA A 337 14.30 -8.50 -1.76
N HIS A 338 14.41 -9.62 -2.49
CA HIS A 338 14.58 -9.64 -3.94
C HIS A 338 13.44 -8.89 -4.66
N GLU A 339 12.19 -9.28 -4.39
CA GLU A 339 11.02 -8.62 -4.99
C GLU A 339 10.93 -7.13 -4.61
N LEU A 340 11.31 -6.81 -3.38
CA LEU A 340 11.34 -5.43 -2.90
C LEU A 340 12.47 -4.64 -3.56
N GLY A 341 13.60 -5.26 -3.89
CA GLY A 341 14.70 -4.70 -4.67
C GLY A 341 14.20 -4.19 -6.02
N HIS A 342 13.54 -5.06 -6.80
CA HIS A 342 12.88 -4.71 -8.06
C HIS A 342 11.87 -3.57 -7.89
N ASN A 343 11.06 -3.63 -6.84
CA ASN A 343 10.08 -2.60 -6.49
C ASN A 343 10.71 -1.25 -6.12
N LEU A 344 11.95 -1.22 -5.64
CA LEU A 344 12.70 -0.02 -5.25
C LEU A 344 13.74 0.44 -6.30
N GLY A 345 13.97 -0.36 -7.36
CA GLY A 345 14.74 0.01 -8.55
C GLY A 345 16.02 -0.79 -8.83
N ALA A 346 16.28 -1.90 -8.13
CA ALA A 346 17.35 -2.83 -8.45
C ALA A 346 16.91 -3.86 -9.51
N VAL A 347 17.78 -4.47 -10.31
CA VAL A 347 19.11 -3.97 -10.73
C VAL A 347 18.93 -3.26 -12.07
N SER A 348 19.48 -2.05 -12.21
CA SER A 348 19.33 -1.31 -13.46
C SER A 348 20.00 -2.03 -14.62
N ASN A 349 19.29 -2.17 -15.74
CA ASN A 349 19.86 -2.70 -16.98
C ASN A 349 21.02 -1.82 -17.53
N SER A 350 21.22 -0.59 -17.06
CA SER A 350 22.42 0.23 -17.37
C SER A 350 23.62 -0.02 -16.44
N ALA A 351 23.48 -0.78 -15.35
CA ALA A 351 24.52 -0.95 -14.33
C ALA A 351 25.72 -1.84 -14.75
N PRO A 352 26.94 -1.65 -14.20
CA PRO A 352 28.18 -2.28 -14.65
C PRO A 352 28.17 -3.82 -14.70
N ASN A 353 27.63 -4.48 -13.68
CA ASN A 353 27.55 -5.93 -13.57
C ASN A 353 26.12 -6.47 -13.77
N SER A 354 25.18 -5.65 -14.24
CA SER A 354 23.84 -6.14 -14.57
C SER A 354 23.85 -7.23 -15.66
N SER A 355 23.01 -8.25 -15.47
CA SER A 355 22.72 -9.32 -16.44
C SER A 355 22.08 -8.82 -17.74
N LYS A 356 21.57 -7.59 -17.72
CA LYS A 356 20.70 -7.00 -18.74
C LYS A 356 19.34 -7.72 -18.82
N ALA A 357 18.84 -8.28 -17.71
CA ALA A 357 17.45 -8.71 -17.52
C ALA A 357 16.96 -8.50 -16.07
N GLY A 358 17.38 -7.40 -15.43
CA GLY A 358 16.94 -6.98 -14.09
C GLY A 358 17.81 -7.44 -12.91
N HIS A 359 18.82 -8.29 -13.13
CA HIS A 359 19.69 -8.89 -12.10
C HIS A 359 21.14 -8.42 -12.22
N CYS A 360 21.99 -8.84 -11.26
CA CYS A 360 23.46 -8.72 -11.35
C CYS A 360 24.13 -10.07 -11.65
N VAL A 361 25.43 -10.07 -11.98
CA VAL A 361 26.17 -11.27 -12.41
C VAL A 361 27.44 -11.57 -11.63
N ASP A 362 27.80 -10.78 -10.62
CA ASP A 362 29.16 -10.80 -10.06
C ASP A 362 29.34 -11.41 -8.67
N ASP A 363 28.26 -11.91 -8.05
CA ASP A 363 28.21 -13.00 -7.05
C ASP A 363 29.16 -12.85 -5.83
N TYR A 364 28.68 -12.60 -4.60
CA TYR A 364 27.43 -13.04 -3.98
C TYR A 364 26.58 -11.86 -3.48
N ASP A 365 25.36 -11.70 -4.01
CA ASP A 365 24.29 -10.91 -3.37
C ASP A 365 22.89 -11.41 -3.76
N VAL A 366 21.85 -10.93 -3.07
CA VAL A 366 20.47 -11.42 -3.21
C VAL A 366 19.84 -11.20 -4.59
N MET A 367 20.38 -10.27 -5.41
CA MET A 367 19.92 -9.96 -6.76
C MET A 367 20.77 -10.63 -7.86
N CYS A 368 21.83 -11.36 -7.49
CA CYS A 368 22.80 -11.93 -8.43
C CYS A 368 22.50 -13.40 -8.74
N TYR A 369 21.98 -13.68 -9.95
CA TYR A 369 21.91 -15.05 -10.46
C TYR A 369 21.89 -15.10 -12.00
N LYS A 370 22.05 -16.30 -12.56
CA LYS A 370 22.00 -16.52 -14.01
C LYS A 370 20.55 -16.65 -14.48
N ASP A 371 20.01 -15.54 -14.96
CA ASP A 371 18.65 -15.38 -15.47
C ASP A 371 18.47 -15.75 -16.96
N ALA A 372 19.40 -15.35 -17.83
CA ALA A 372 19.22 -15.42 -19.29
C ALA A 372 20.21 -16.35 -20.02
N PRO A 373 19.84 -16.89 -21.20
CA PRO A 373 20.76 -17.57 -22.10
C PRO A 373 21.89 -16.64 -22.58
N GLY A 374 23.13 -16.96 -22.21
CA GLY A 374 24.31 -16.14 -22.49
C GLY A 374 24.85 -15.38 -21.26
N THR A 375 24.01 -15.14 -20.24
CA THR A 375 24.47 -14.58 -18.95
C THR A 375 25.59 -15.46 -18.37
N THR A 376 26.70 -14.81 -18.01
CA THR A 376 27.92 -15.47 -17.52
C THR A 376 28.26 -14.86 -16.18
N MET A 377 28.11 -15.66 -15.11
CA MET A 377 28.46 -15.22 -13.76
C MET A 377 29.97 -14.99 -13.66
N LYS A 378 30.34 -13.90 -12.99
CA LYS A 378 31.66 -13.66 -12.41
C LYS A 378 31.53 -14.03 -10.93
N VAL A 379 32.63 -14.41 -10.27
CA VAL A 379 32.70 -14.44 -8.81
C VAL A 379 33.70 -13.37 -8.41
N ALA A 380 33.22 -12.13 -8.35
CA ALA A 380 33.99 -10.97 -7.92
C ALA A 380 34.09 -10.94 -6.40
N CYS A 381 33.02 -11.30 -5.70
CA CYS A 381 33.00 -11.35 -4.25
C CYS A 381 33.37 -12.74 -3.71
N THR A 382 34.25 -12.77 -2.72
CA THR A 382 34.80 -14.02 -2.17
C THR A 382 34.09 -14.50 -0.90
N ASN A 383 33.16 -13.70 -0.36
CA ASN A 383 32.48 -13.95 0.90
C ASN A 383 31.02 -14.38 0.69
N LYS A 384 30.76 -15.69 0.78
CA LYS A 384 29.40 -16.27 0.68
C LYS A 384 28.41 -15.79 1.74
N ALA A 385 28.85 -15.13 2.82
CA ALA A 385 27.91 -14.50 3.73
C ALA A 385 27.15 -13.31 3.09
N GLN A 386 27.60 -12.83 1.93
CA GLN A 386 26.94 -11.78 1.17
C GLN A 386 25.74 -12.28 0.32
N ASP A 387 25.50 -13.60 0.22
CA ASP A 387 24.25 -14.19 -0.34
C ASP A 387 22.95 -13.59 0.27
N ALA A 388 23.06 -13.00 1.46
CA ALA A 388 21.99 -12.29 2.18
C ALA A 388 22.22 -10.76 2.28
N ARG A 389 22.77 -10.15 1.22
CA ARG A 389 23.06 -8.69 1.09
C ARG A 389 22.57 -8.13 -0.24
N LEU A 390 22.74 -6.82 -0.42
CA LEU A 390 22.45 -6.07 -1.64
C LEU A 390 23.74 -5.42 -2.17
N ASP A 391 23.93 -5.45 -3.49
CA ASP A 391 25.01 -4.79 -4.26
C ASP A 391 26.39 -5.11 -3.70
N CYS A 392 26.88 -6.31 -4.00
CA CYS A 392 28.26 -6.64 -3.65
C CYS A 392 29.24 -5.71 -4.40
N ASN A 393 30.36 -5.34 -3.77
CA ASN A 393 31.27 -4.26 -4.19
C ASN A 393 30.68 -2.82 -4.12
N HIS A 394 29.35 -2.69 -4.08
CA HIS A 394 28.59 -1.46 -3.87
C HIS A 394 28.73 -0.44 -5.02
N ASP A 395 28.71 -0.92 -6.27
CA ASP A 395 28.85 -0.11 -7.48
C ASP A 395 27.74 -0.27 -8.53
N ASP A 396 26.78 -1.20 -8.38
CA ASP A 396 25.69 -1.42 -9.34
C ASP A 396 24.34 -0.76 -8.96
N TYR A 397 23.89 -0.81 -7.69
CA TYR A 397 22.51 -0.36 -7.36
C TYR A 397 22.22 0.07 -5.90
N TYR A 398 23.10 -0.16 -4.92
CA TYR A 398 22.86 0.09 -3.50
C TYR A 398 24.15 0.43 -2.72
N SER A 399 24.39 1.72 -2.47
CA SER A 399 25.51 2.16 -1.62
C SER A 399 25.12 3.36 -0.75
N THR A 400 25.66 3.43 0.47
CA THR A 400 25.59 4.64 1.31
C THR A 400 26.89 5.47 1.29
N ASP A 401 27.96 4.97 0.68
CA ASP A 401 29.20 5.68 0.35
C ASP A 401 29.32 5.80 -1.18
N VAL A 402 28.60 6.77 -1.75
CA VAL A 402 28.56 7.00 -3.20
C VAL A 402 29.81 7.76 -3.63
N LYS A 403 30.85 7.01 -4.00
CA LYS A 403 32.15 7.52 -4.45
C LYS A 403 31.99 8.44 -5.68
N PRO A 404 32.55 9.66 -5.69
CA PRO A 404 32.47 10.57 -6.84
C PRO A 404 33.00 9.93 -8.12
N GLY A 405 32.22 10.01 -9.21
CA GLY A 405 32.56 9.42 -10.50
C GLY A 405 32.23 7.92 -10.65
N SER A 406 31.67 7.27 -9.63
CA SER A 406 31.06 5.93 -9.76
C SER A 406 29.78 5.95 -10.59
N TYR A 407 29.29 4.77 -10.98
CA TYR A 407 27.98 4.61 -11.61
C TYR A 407 26.86 5.21 -10.75
N LEU A 408 26.83 4.88 -9.45
CA LEU A 408 25.85 5.40 -8.48
C LEU A 408 25.92 6.91 -8.25
N ALA A 409 27.05 7.57 -8.53
CA ALA A 409 27.14 9.03 -8.49
C ALA A 409 26.40 9.73 -9.65
N THR A 410 25.92 8.97 -10.65
CA THR A 410 25.27 9.49 -11.86
C THR A 410 23.96 8.78 -12.23
N HIS A 411 23.62 7.67 -11.56
CA HIS A 411 22.45 6.83 -11.83
C HIS A 411 21.60 6.58 -10.56
N TRP A 412 20.57 5.75 -10.66
CA TRP A 412 19.67 5.44 -9.55
C TRP A 412 20.35 4.58 -8.48
N ASN A 413 20.42 5.11 -7.26
CA ASN A 413 20.85 4.41 -6.06
C ASN A 413 19.61 4.02 -5.22
N VAL A 414 19.39 2.72 -5.02
CA VAL A 414 18.26 2.20 -4.24
C VAL A 414 18.37 2.61 -2.77
N ALA A 415 19.57 2.87 -2.24
CA ALA A 415 19.74 3.39 -0.89
C ALA A 415 19.17 4.82 -0.72
N ASP A 416 18.95 5.58 -1.80
CA ASP A 416 18.33 6.91 -1.76
C ASP A 416 16.81 6.87 -2.03
N ASN A 417 16.21 5.68 -2.04
CA ASN A 417 14.77 5.51 -2.23
C ASN A 417 13.98 6.02 -1.00
N GLN A 418 12.97 6.85 -1.25
CA GLN A 418 12.13 7.49 -0.23
C GLN A 418 11.18 6.54 0.53
N PHE A 419 11.12 5.26 0.14
CA PHE A 419 10.52 4.18 0.92
C PHE A 419 11.49 3.58 1.97
N LEU A 420 12.70 4.13 2.11
CA LEU A 420 13.65 3.83 3.18
C LEU A 420 13.67 4.92 4.27
N ILE A 421 14.33 4.61 5.39
CA ILE A 421 14.63 5.51 6.50
C ILE A 421 16.16 5.51 6.67
N ALA A 422 16.80 6.66 6.47
CA ALA A 422 18.23 6.80 6.74
C ALA A 422 18.48 6.82 8.26
N GLY A 423 19.34 5.92 8.73
CA GLY A 423 19.72 5.83 10.13
C GLY A 423 21.11 6.41 10.43
N THR A 424 21.45 6.42 11.72
CA THR A 424 22.82 6.66 12.17
C THR A 424 23.48 5.31 12.46
N PRO A 425 24.70 5.03 11.96
CA PRO A 425 25.36 3.74 12.18
C PRO A 425 25.51 3.39 13.66
N GLY A 426 25.32 2.11 14.01
CA GLY A 426 25.55 1.58 15.37
C GLY A 426 24.30 1.26 16.20
N GLY A 427 23.10 1.25 15.60
CA GLY A 427 21.85 0.78 16.23
C GLY A 427 21.84 -0.74 16.44
N GLY A 428 22.64 -1.24 17.39
CA GLY A 428 22.94 -2.67 17.56
C GLY A 428 21.74 -3.56 17.92
N GLY A 429 21.04 -4.06 16.90
CA GLY A 429 20.20 -5.26 17.00
C GLY A 429 21.04 -6.55 17.12
N PRO A 430 20.46 -7.67 17.61
CA PRO A 430 21.18 -8.93 17.69
C PRO A 430 21.52 -9.47 16.29
N ALA A 431 22.77 -9.90 16.10
CA ALA A 431 23.20 -10.54 14.86
C ALA A 431 22.33 -11.77 14.55
N PRO A 432 21.95 -12.01 13.28
CA PRO A 432 21.09 -13.13 12.91
C PRO A 432 21.79 -14.45 13.25
N THR A 433 21.21 -15.21 14.18
CA THR A 433 21.69 -16.56 14.50
C THR A 433 21.38 -17.50 13.34
N THR A 434 22.36 -17.69 12.45
CA THR A 434 22.30 -18.68 11.37
C THR A 434 21.93 -20.04 11.93
N PRO A 435 20.81 -20.66 11.52
CA PRO A 435 20.53 -22.05 11.84
C PRO A 435 21.59 -22.92 11.16
N ALA A 436 22.50 -23.50 11.93
CA ALA A 436 23.50 -24.42 11.39
C ALA A 436 22.80 -25.60 10.68
N PRO A 437 23.34 -26.10 9.55
CA PRO A 437 22.68 -27.16 8.78
C PRO A 437 22.56 -28.43 9.62
N SER A 438 21.33 -28.79 9.96
CA SER A 438 21.06 -30.05 10.68
C SER A 438 21.37 -31.27 9.79
N PRO A 439 21.92 -32.35 10.35
CA PRO A 439 22.57 -33.39 9.57
C PRO A 439 21.62 -34.26 8.75
N THR A 440 22.09 -34.69 7.58
CA THR A 440 21.38 -35.56 6.64
C THR A 440 21.09 -36.95 7.23
N THR A 441 19.90 -37.16 7.79
CA THR A 441 19.41 -38.50 8.13
C THR A 441 18.95 -39.25 6.87
N ALA A 442 19.40 -40.49 6.70
CA ALA A 442 19.26 -41.24 5.46
C ALA A 442 17.81 -41.67 5.12
N ARG A 443 17.55 -41.75 3.81
CA ARG A 443 16.27 -42.15 3.18
C ARG A 443 15.93 -43.63 3.41
N PRO A 444 14.78 -43.96 4.03
CA PRO A 444 14.20 -45.30 3.96
C PRO A 444 13.61 -45.59 2.57
N THR A 445 13.69 -46.83 2.11
CA THR A 445 13.18 -47.25 0.79
C THR A 445 11.69 -47.58 0.85
N PRO A 446 10.82 -46.98 0.00
CA PRO A 446 9.41 -47.37 -0.09
C PRO A 446 9.26 -48.69 -0.86
N THR A 447 8.49 -49.63 -0.31
CA THR A 447 8.16 -50.91 -0.96
C THR A 447 6.86 -50.77 -1.78
N THR A 448 6.75 -51.52 -2.88
CA THR A 448 5.68 -51.42 -3.88
C THR A 448 4.33 -52.01 -3.45
N ALA A 449 3.23 -51.31 -3.78
CA ALA A 449 1.88 -51.87 -3.83
C ALA A 449 1.03 -51.15 -4.92
N LYS A 450 0.33 -51.93 -5.77
CA LYS A 450 -0.53 -51.53 -6.91
C LYS A 450 -1.22 -52.80 -7.45
N PRO A 451 -2.39 -52.79 -8.14
CA PRO A 451 -3.46 -51.78 -8.31
C PRO A 451 -4.85 -52.28 -7.84
N THR A 452 -5.90 -51.46 -8.00
CA THR A 452 -7.13 -51.88 -8.71
C THR A 452 -7.80 -50.68 -9.39
N THR A 453 -8.48 -50.93 -10.51
CA THR A 453 -9.26 -49.95 -11.30
C THR A 453 -10.67 -50.52 -11.52
N PRO A 454 -11.70 -49.67 -11.68
CA PRO A 454 -12.59 -49.84 -12.84
C PRO A 454 -12.83 -48.52 -13.60
N ALA A 455 -13.39 -48.62 -14.82
CA ALA A 455 -13.58 -47.50 -15.74
C ALA A 455 -15.08 -47.32 -16.13
N PRO A 456 -15.49 -46.75 -17.28
CA PRO A 456 -16.16 -45.44 -17.29
C PRO A 456 -17.58 -45.42 -17.90
N SER A 457 -18.29 -44.28 -17.81
CA SER A 457 -19.59 -44.09 -18.47
C SER A 457 -19.92 -42.62 -18.80
N THR A 458 -20.55 -42.40 -19.96
CA THR A 458 -21.01 -41.13 -20.56
C THR A 458 -22.19 -41.45 -21.53
N PRO A 459 -22.91 -40.48 -22.15
CA PRO A 459 -23.29 -39.10 -21.76
C PRO A 459 -24.81 -38.80 -21.99
N ALA A 460 -25.20 -37.50 -21.88
CA ALA A 460 -26.38 -36.87 -22.53
C ALA A 460 -27.78 -37.16 -21.90
N PRO A 461 -28.87 -36.39 -22.20
CA PRO A 461 -29.04 -35.39 -23.27
C PRO A 461 -29.50 -33.97 -22.84
N SER A 462 -29.69 -33.10 -23.85
CA SER A 462 -30.29 -31.75 -23.79
C SER A 462 -31.49 -31.71 -24.77
N PRO A 463 -32.56 -30.93 -24.47
CA PRO A 463 -32.79 -29.67 -25.21
C PRO A 463 -33.38 -28.56 -24.27
N THR A 464 -33.81 -27.34 -24.67
CA THR A 464 -34.08 -26.73 -26.00
C THR A 464 -33.81 -25.20 -26.00
N THR A 465 -34.00 -24.55 -27.15
CA THR A 465 -33.92 -23.10 -27.45
C THR A 465 -35.04 -22.20 -26.88
N GLY A 466 -34.75 -20.90 -26.70
CA GLY A 466 -35.79 -19.84 -26.62
C GLY A 466 -35.26 -18.39 -26.59
N LYS A 467 -35.42 -17.63 -27.68
CA LYS A 467 -35.15 -16.16 -27.77
C LYS A 467 -36.07 -15.52 -28.83
N PRO A 468 -36.82 -14.47 -28.48
CA PRO A 468 -36.54 -13.16 -29.09
C PRO A 468 -36.67 -11.94 -28.14
N SER A 469 -36.01 -10.86 -28.54
CA SER A 469 -36.23 -9.45 -28.14
C SER A 469 -37.29 -8.84 -29.09
N PRO A 470 -37.98 -7.69 -28.86
CA PRO A 470 -37.44 -6.48 -28.24
C PRO A 470 -38.42 -5.51 -27.51
N SER A 471 -37.90 -4.29 -27.23
CA SER A 471 -38.57 -2.99 -27.10
C SER A 471 -38.83 -2.39 -25.70
N ALA A 472 -38.32 -1.16 -25.51
CA ALA A 472 -38.79 -0.15 -24.55
C ALA A 472 -39.91 0.69 -25.21
N PRO A 473 -40.68 1.58 -24.52
CA PRO A 473 -40.19 2.80 -23.82
C PRO A 473 -41.07 3.16 -22.58
N PRO A 474 -41.20 4.43 -22.11
CA PRO A 474 -40.30 5.60 -22.11
C PRO A 474 -39.95 6.08 -20.67
N SER A 475 -39.10 7.12 -20.57
CA SER A 475 -38.82 7.85 -19.32
C SER A 475 -39.64 9.16 -19.21
N PRO A 476 -40.11 9.57 -18.02
CA PRO A 476 -40.61 10.92 -17.75
C PRO A 476 -39.49 11.83 -17.21
N THR A 477 -39.20 12.93 -17.90
CA THR A 477 -38.29 14.00 -17.44
C THR A 477 -38.88 14.72 -16.23
N ALA A 478 -38.08 14.94 -15.19
CA ALA A 478 -38.41 15.81 -14.06
C ALA A 478 -37.60 17.13 -14.11
N THR A 479 -38.29 18.26 -13.94
CA THR A 479 -37.75 19.60 -14.17
C THR A 479 -36.83 20.08 -13.04
N ALA A 480 -35.68 20.66 -13.40
CA ALA A 480 -34.80 21.32 -12.43
C ALA A 480 -35.49 22.55 -11.80
N THR A 481 -35.48 22.63 -10.47
CA THR A 481 -35.94 23.80 -9.71
C THR A 481 -34.75 24.36 -8.90
N THR A 482 -34.71 25.68 -8.75
CA THR A 482 -33.59 26.43 -8.17
C THR A 482 -33.27 26.03 -6.73
N GLY A 483 -32.00 25.75 -6.43
CA GLY A 483 -31.53 25.42 -5.08
C GLY A 483 -31.23 26.64 -4.20
N PRO A 484 -31.30 26.51 -2.86
CA PRO A 484 -30.94 27.56 -1.92
C PRO A 484 -29.42 27.66 -1.67
N THR A 485 -29.01 28.88 -1.32
CA THR A 485 -27.69 29.38 -0.92
C THR A 485 -26.73 28.36 -0.26
N ALA A 486 -25.48 28.33 -0.72
CA ALA A 486 -24.41 27.56 -0.10
C ALA A 486 -24.04 28.10 1.30
N THR A 487 -23.97 27.21 2.28
CA THR A 487 -23.37 27.49 3.60
C THR A 487 -21.84 27.37 3.49
N PRO A 488 -21.04 28.21 4.18
CA PRO A 488 -19.57 28.14 4.11
C PRO A 488 -19.01 26.77 4.51
N GLY A 489 -17.98 26.32 3.81
CA GLY A 489 -17.24 25.10 4.15
C GLY A 489 -16.32 25.28 5.36
N PRO A 490 -15.74 24.17 5.88
CA PRO A 490 -14.82 24.22 7.02
C PRO A 490 -13.53 24.96 6.65
N THR A 491 -13.40 26.19 7.14
CA THR A 491 -12.19 27.00 7.00
C THR A 491 -11.26 26.74 8.17
N ALA A 492 -10.10 26.13 7.92
CA ALA A 492 -8.98 26.21 8.84
C ALA A 492 -8.45 27.66 8.85
N THR A 493 -8.62 28.37 9.96
CA THR A 493 -7.93 29.65 10.17
C THR A 493 -6.42 29.40 10.14
N PRO A 494 -5.61 30.24 9.46
CA PRO A 494 -4.16 30.16 9.58
C PRO A 494 -3.75 30.19 11.05
N GLY A 495 -2.94 29.22 11.47
CA GLY A 495 -2.57 29.06 12.88
C GLY A 495 -1.89 30.31 13.44
N PRO A 496 -2.07 30.61 14.75
CA PRO A 496 -1.43 31.78 15.36
C PRO A 496 0.09 31.68 15.22
N THR A 497 0.72 32.77 14.79
CA THR A 497 2.18 32.89 14.70
C THR A 497 2.81 32.47 16.02
N ALA A 498 3.80 31.58 15.96
CA ALA A 498 4.42 31.02 17.15
C ALA A 498 4.96 32.13 18.07
N GLY A 499 4.53 32.12 19.33
CA GLY A 499 5.10 32.98 20.37
C GLY A 499 6.58 32.64 20.61
N PRO A 500 7.40 33.58 21.10
CA PRO A 500 8.83 33.39 21.24
C PRO A 500 9.16 32.16 22.10
N GLY A 501 9.79 31.15 21.48
CA GLY A 501 10.21 29.90 22.14
C GLY A 501 9.22 28.73 22.08
N LEU A 502 8.06 28.86 21.42
CA LEU A 502 7.09 27.78 21.25
C LEU A 502 7.15 27.16 19.84
N ALA A 503 6.91 25.86 19.76
CA ALA A 503 6.77 25.13 18.49
C ALA A 503 5.37 25.31 17.89
N ALA A 504 5.26 25.14 16.57
CA ALA A 504 3.97 25.11 15.88
C ALA A 504 3.20 23.81 16.21
N LEU A 505 1.89 23.94 16.42
CA LEU A 505 0.95 22.81 16.49
C LEU A 505 0.13 22.77 15.20
N THR A 506 0.41 21.81 14.34
CA THR A 506 -0.31 21.58 13.10
C THR A 506 -1.58 20.80 13.37
N VAL A 507 -2.72 21.36 12.94
CA VAL A 507 -4.05 20.74 13.00
C VAL A 507 -4.44 20.32 11.59
N SER A 508 -4.85 19.06 11.41
CA SER A 508 -5.28 18.50 10.13
C SER A 508 -6.37 17.43 10.32
N ASP A 509 -6.94 16.93 9.21
CA ASP A 509 -8.00 15.89 9.20
C ASP A 509 -9.12 16.14 10.23
N VAL A 510 -9.71 17.35 10.20
CA VAL A 510 -10.74 17.79 11.15
C VAL A 510 -12.08 17.14 10.78
N GLN A 511 -12.45 16.12 11.53
CA GLN A 511 -13.66 15.31 11.36
C GLN A 511 -14.71 15.66 12.44
N PRO A 512 -15.97 15.21 12.29
CA PRO A 512 -17.01 15.52 13.29
C PRO A 512 -16.72 14.93 14.68
N ASN A 513 -15.92 13.86 14.77
CA ASN A 513 -15.61 13.14 16.01
C ASN A 513 -14.10 13.05 16.32
N ALA A 514 -13.23 13.58 15.46
CA ALA A 514 -11.79 13.41 15.57
C ALA A 514 -10.99 14.58 14.95
N VAL A 515 -9.73 14.72 15.33
CA VAL A 515 -8.76 15.61 14.67
C VAL A 515 -7.35 15.04 14.74
N ARG A 516 -6.55 15.26 13.69
CA ARG A 516 -5.13 14.92 13.65
C ARG A 516 -4.30 16.13 14.12
N LEU A 517 -3.37 15.89 15.04
CA LEU A 517 -2.51 16.91 15.66
C LEU A 517 -1.04 16.48 15.51
N SER A 518 -0.16 17.38 15.09
CA SER A 518 1.29 17.10 14.98
C SER A 518 2.16 18.31 15.29
N TRP A 519 3.38 18.07 15.75
CA TRP A 519 4.34 19.11 16.18
C TRP A 519 5.80 18.72 15.90
N PRO A 520 6.73 19.68 15.81
CA PRO A 520 8.16 19.42 15.83
C PRO A 520 8.63 18.76 17.13
N ALA A 521 9.59 17.85 17.06
CA ALA A 521 10.21 17.25 18.24
C ALA A 521 11.04 18.27 19.05
N LYS A 522 11.10 18.07 20.38
CA LYS A 522 11.97 18.82 21.29
C LYS A 522 13.14 17.93 21.73
N ALA A 523 14.37 18.42 21.56
CA ALA A 523 15.56 17.70 22.05
C ALA A 523 15.43 17.39 23.55
N GLY A 524 15.73 16.14 23.93
CA GLY A 524 15.62 15.64 25.31
C GLY A 524 14.20 15.35 25.82
N ALA A 525 13.13 15.61 25.05
CA ALA A 525 11.77 15.31 25.48
C ALA A 525 11.36 13.88 25.12
N ALA A 526 11.40 12.98 26.11
CA ALA A 526 11.00 11.57 25.93
C ALA A 526 9.46 11.37 25.83
N ARG A 527 8.66 12.35 26.28
CA ARG A 527 7.19 12.34 26.21
C ARG A 527 6.61 13.76 26.11
N TYR A 528 5.45 13.86 25.47
CA TYR A 528 4.64 15.07 25.35
C TYR A 528 3.29 14.87 26.04
N GLY A 529 2.79 15.88 26.74
CA GLY A 529 1.45 15.88 27.33
C GLY A 529 0.45 16.58 26.42
N LEU A 530 -0.68 15.95 26.09
CA LEU A 530 -1.75 16.60 25.35
C LEU A 530 -2.75 17.25 26.31
N VAL A 531 -3.02 18.54 26.13
CA VAL A 531 -4.00 19.33 26.88
C VAL A 531 -5.16 19.68 25.97
N VAL A 532 -6.39 19.50 26.48
CA VAL A 532 -7.63 19.93 25.82
C VAL A 532 -8.51 20.68 26.83
N ASP A 533 -8.93 21.90 26.47
CA ASP A 533 -9.68 22.84 27.31
C ASP A 533 -9.11 22.97 28.74
N GLY A 534 -7.79 23.17 28.82
CA GLY A 534 -7.05 23.31 30.07
C GLY A 534 -6.84 22.01 30.87
N ARG A 535 -7.30 20.85 30.38
CA ARG A 535 -7.13 19.54 31.04
C ARG A 535 -6.12 18.66 30.29
N THR A 536 -5.11 18.15 30.99
CA THR A 536 -4.22 17.13 30.42
C THR A 536 -4.99 15.83 30.24
N LEU A 537 -5.02 15.28 29.03
CA LEU A 537 -5.68 14.01 28.70
C LEU A 537 -4.76 12.80 28.94
N GLY A 538 -3.47 12.94 28.66
CA GLY A 538 -2.48 11.87 28.75
C GLY A 538 -1.11 12.30 28.21
N GLN A 539 -0.17 11.36 28.16
CA GLN A 539 1.15 11.55 27.55
C GLN A 539 1.39 10.57 26.40
N VAL A 540 2.15 11.02 25.39
CA VAL A 540 2.57 10.23 24.22
C VAL A 540 4.07 10.37 23.98
N GLN A 541 4.67 9.42 23.26
CA GLN A 541 6.09 9.46 22.88
C GLN A 541 6.31 10.06 21.49
N GLY A 542 5.44 9.75 20.53
CA GLY A 542 5.45 10.34 19.19
C GLY A 542 5.03 11.81 19.17
N THR A 543 5.31 12.50 18.05
CA THR A 543 4.97 13.91 17.83
C THR A 543 3.78 14.13 16.89
N GLY A 544 2.97 13.09 16.72
CA GLY A 544 1.69 13.10 16.00
C GLY A 544 0.68 12.19 16.71
N VAL A 545 -0.58 12.63 16.81
CA VAL A 545 -1.68 11.90 17.47
C VAL A 545 -3.00 12.17 16.76
N ARG A 546 -3.93 11.21 16.84
CA ARG A 546 -5.34 11.44 16.51
C ARG A 546 -6.14 11.53 17.80
N LEU A 547 -6.71 12.70 18.05
CA LEU A 547 -7.61 12.96 19.16
C LEU A 547 -9.02 12.57 18.74
N VAL A 548 -9.65 11.60 19.40
CA VAL A 548 -10.95 11.03 19.04
C VAL A 548 -11.97 11.14 20.17
N GLY A 549 -13.25 10.95 19.84
CA GLY A 549 -14.36 11.10 20.76
C GLY A 549 -14.82 12.55 20.97
N LEU A 550 -14.42 13.46 20.06
CA LEU A 550 -14.95 14.82 19.97
C LEU A 550 -16.46 14.78 19.68
N ARG A 551 -17.16 15.85 20.03
CA ARG A 551 -18.59 16.03 19.73
C ARG A 551 -18.74 16.82 18.43
N PRO A 552 -19.57 16.37 17.47
CA PRO A 552 -19.81 17.10 16.23
C PRO A 552 -20.32 18.52 16.45
N GLY A 553 -19.78 19.48 15.70
CA GLY A 553 -20.12 20.89 15.80
C GLY A 553 -19.59 21.61 17.05
N ALA A 554 -18.74 20.96 17.85
CA ALA A 554 -18.15 21.56 19.05
C ALA A 554 -16.75 22.14 18.78
N THR A 555 -16.42 23.18 19.58
CA THR A 555 -15.12 23.85 19.59
C THR A 555 -14.32 23.45 20.82
N TYR A 556 -13.02 23.21 20.62
CA TYR A 556 -12.04 22.78 21.61
C TYR A 556 -10.80 23.66 21.54
N ARG A 557 -10.10 23.85 22.65
CA ARG A 557 -8.73 24.39 22.67
C ARG A 557 -7.73 23.28 22.93
N VAL A 558 -6.68 23.17 22.13
CA VAL A 558 -5.68 22.11 22.20
C VAL A 558 -4.26 22.69 22.35
N GLN A 559 -3.44 22.09 23.23
CA GLN A 559 -2.05 22.47 23.45
C GLN A 559 -1.20 21.22 23.73
N VAL A 560 0.08 21.27 23.37
CA VAL A 560 1.07 20.25 23.70
C VAL A 560 2.07 20.78 24.72
N LEU A 561 2.34 19.98 25.75
CA LEU A 561 3.37 20.20 26.76
C LEU A 561 4.58 19.29 26.52
N ALA A 562 5.78 19.71 26.93
CA ALA A 562 6.95 18.85 27.06
C ALA A 562 7.40 18.85 28.53
N GLY A 563 7.24 17.72 29.21
CA GLY A 563 7.21 17.70 30.68
C GLY A 563 5.97 18.44 31.20
N SER A 564 6.17 19.40 32.11
CA SER A 564 5.13 20.29 32.65
C SER A 564 5.01 21.63 31.93
N ALA A 565 5.95 21.98 31.04
CA ALA A 565 5.98 23.27 30.36
C ALA A 565 5.31 23.20 28.97
N PRO A 566 4.63 24.27 28.52
CA PRO A 566 4.18 24.39 27.14
C PRO A 566 5.31 24.11 26.14
N HIS A 567 5.00 23.27 25.15
CA HIS A 567 5.83 23.05 23.96
C HIS A 567 5.28 23.82 22.77
N THR A 568 3.95 23.88 22.62
CA THR A 568 3.28 24.62 21.56
C THR A 568 2.45 25.78 22.10
N ALA A 569 2.05 26.69 21.19
CA ALA A 569 0.90 27.54 21.44
C ALA A 569 -0.38 26.71 21.66
N GLU A 570 -1.39 27.30 22.30
CA GLU A 570 -2.76 26.76 22.30
C GLU A 570 -3.44 27.12 20.98
N VAL A 571 -4.15 26.17 20.38
CA VAL A 571 -4.84 26.31 19.09
C VAL A 571 -6.33 25.96 19.27
N THR A 572 -7.21 26.75 18.68
CA THR A 572 -8.65 26.47 18.68
C THR A 572 -9.04 25.59 17.49
N VAL A 573 -9.77 24.51 17.74
CA VAL A 573 -10.26 23.55 16.75
C VAL A 573 -11.79 23.48 16.84
N THR A 574 -12.48 23.76 15.74
CA THR A 574 -13.94 23.56 15.64
C THR A 574 -14.23 22.39 14.72
N THR A 575 -14.90 21.38 15.25
CA THR A 575 -15.34 20.20 14.47
C THR A 575 -16.53 20.54 13.57
N PRO A 576 -16.65 19.97 12.36
CA PRO A 576 -17.88 20.04 11.58
C PRO A 576 -19.03 19.30 12.27
N ALA A 577 -20.27 19.66 11.94
CA ALA A 577 -21.45 18.90 12.36
C ALA A 577 -21.49 17.51 11.68
N ALA A 578 -22.09 16.53 12.34
CA ALA A 578 -22.28 15.21 11.75
C ALA A 578 -23.40 15.26 10.71
N ALA A 579 -23.10 14.76 9.50
CA ALA A 579 -24.03 14.70 8.39
C ALA A 579 -24.15 13.25 7.89
N GLY A 580 -25.34 12.88 7.41
CA GLY A 580 -25.50 11.62 6.68
C GLY A 580 -24.75 11.66 5.33
N PRO A 581 -24.29 10.52 4.82
CA PRO A 581 -23.63 10.46 3.51
C PRO A 581 -24.63 10.81 2.40
N LYS A 582 -24.14 11.37 1.29
CA LYS A 582 -24.99 11.70 0.14
C LYS A 582 -25.61 10.41 -0.42
N PRO A 583 -26.93 10.35 -0.72
CA PRO A 583 -27.55 9.15 -1.27
C PRO A 583 -26.80 8.59 -2.49
N GLY A 584 -26.55 7.28 -2.50
CA GLY A 584 -25.81 6.60 -3.57
C GLY A 584 -24.28 6.83 -3.58
N SER A 585 -23.73 7.69 -2.73
CA SER A 585 -22.26 7.89 -2.63
C SER A 585 -21.59 6.78 -1.81
N TRP A 586 -20.30 6.53 -2.11
CA TRP A 586 -19.43 5.69 -1.29
C TRP A 586 -18.83 6.51 -0.15
N PHE A 587 -18.87 5.96 1.05
CA PHE A 587 -18.36 6.57 2.27
C PHE A 587 -17.73 5.50 3.17
N THR A 588 -17.00 5.94 4.19
CA THR A 588 -16.40 5.09 5.22
C THR A 588 -17.06 5.43 6.56
N LEU A 589 -17.32 4.42 7.39
CA LEU A 589 -18.10 4.57 8.63
C LEU A 589 -17.16 4.49 9.84
N GLY A 590 -16.66 5.65 10.30
CA GLY A 590 -15.74 5.76 11.44
C GLY A 590 -16.44 5.75 12.78
N ASN A 591 -15.96 4.99 13.76
CA ASN A 591 -16.55 4.91 15.11
C ASN A 591 -16.12 6.11 15.98
N ALA A 592 -17.02 6.64 16.80
CA ALA A 592 -16.74 7.80 17.64
C ALA A 592 -15.94 7.50 18.91
N LEU A 593 -15.83 6.25 19.38
CA LEU A 593 -14.97 5.92 20.52
C LEU A 593 -13.50 5.71 20.11
N THR A 594 -13.26 5.14 18.91
CA THR A 594 -11.94 4.62 18.51
C THR A 594 -11.33 5.33 17.31
N GLY A 595 -12.10 6.02 16.46
CA GLY A 595 -11.62 6.64 15.21
C GLY A 595 -11.30 5.66 14.06
N ALA A 596 -11.26 4.35 14.35
CA ALA A 596 -11.21 3.27 13.37
C ALA A 596 -12.56 3.12 12.64
N VAL A 597 -12.59 2.40 11.51
CA VAL A 597 -13.73 2.32 10.58
C VAL A 597 -14.33 0.92 10.47
N ALA A 598 -15.59 0.83 10.08
CA ALA A 598 -16.24 -0.44 9.75
C ALA A 598 -15.62 -1.06 8.49
N ASP A 599 -15.24 -2.33 8.60
CA ASP A 599 -14.45 -3.07 7.62
C ASP A 599 -15.07 -4.46 7.38
N LEU A 600 -15.27 -4.84 6.12
CA LEU A 600 -15.65 -6.20 5.74
C LEU A 600 -14.41 -7.10 5.76
N TYR A 601 -14.28 -7.93 6.81
CA TYR A 601 -13.05 -8.67 7.11
C TYR A 601 -12.40 -9.33 5.88
N GLY A 602 -11.13 -8.99 5.62
CA GLY A 602 -10.31 -9.55 4.55
C GLY A 602 -10.83 -9.32 3.13
N ALA A 603 -11.76 -8.37 2.94
CA ALA A 603 -12.53 -8.17 1.70
C ALA A 603 -13.35 -9.39 1.23
N ARG A 604 -13.55 -10.40 2.09
CA ARG A 604 -14.11 -11.70 1.72
C ARG A 604 -15.49 -11.57 1.08
N ALA A 605 -15.76 -12.35 0.03
CA ALA A 605 -17.03 -12.33 -0.69
C ALA A 605 -18.09 -13.28 -0.08
N ALA A 606 -17.70 -14.15 0.87
CA ALA A 606 -18.58 -15.15 1.47
C ALA A 606 -19.71 -14.55 2.32
N ASP A 607 -20.92 -15.14 2.25
CA ASP A 607 -21.99 -14.82 3.21
C ASP A 607 -21.55 -15.15 4.64
N ARG A 608 -22.08 -14.40 5.62
CA ARG A 608 -21.70 -14.46 7.05
C ARG A 608 -20.28 -13.96 7.38
N THR A 609 -19.50 -13.45 6.42
CA THR A 609 -18.29 -12.66 6.73
C THR A 609 -18.65 -11.52 7.68
N PRO A 610 -17.97 -11.36 8.82
CA PRO A 610 -18.28 -10.32 9.80
C PRO A 610 -17.86 -8.93 9.34
N VAL A 611 -18.57 -7.92 9.84
CA VAL A 611 -18.10 -6.54 9.79
C VAL A 611 -17.34 -6.27 11.10
N VAL A 612 -16.07 -5.91 10.98
CA VAL A 612 -15.17 -5.63 12.10
C VAL A 612 -14.79 -4.14 12.14
N LEU A 613 -14.17 -3.71 13.22
CA LEU A 613 -13.56 -2.39 13.37
C LEU A 613 -12.08 -2.47 12.97
N HIS A 614 -11.63 -1.60 12.06
CA HIS A 614 -10.26 -1.61 11.55
C HIS A 614 -9.66 -0.19 11.37
N GLU A 615 -8.35 -0.04 11.57
CA GLU A 615 -7.55 1.12 11.11
C GLU A 615 -7.87 1.49 9.64
N ALA A 616 -8.00 2.78 9.34
CA ALA A 616 -8.42 3.25 8.03
C ALA A 616 -7.29 3.18 6.98
N HIS A 617 -7.37 2.22 6.06
CA HIS A 617 -6.43 2.04 4.94
C HIS A 617 -7.02 2.43 3.57
N GLY A 618 -8.37 2.47 3.45
CA GLY A 618 -9.09 3.04 2.30
C GLY A 618 -9.48 2.07 1.18
N ALA A 619 -9.12 0.79 1.28
CA ALA A 619 -9.51 -0.25 0.31
C ALA A 619 -11.03 -0.53 0.35
N THR A 620 -11.57 -1.20 -0.67
CA THR A 620 -13.03 -1.25 -0.92
C THR A 620 -13.83 -1.99 0.16
N ASN A 621 -13.19 -2.81 0.99
CA ASN A 621 -13.79 -3.46 2.16
C ASN A 621 -14.19 -2.48 3.28
N GLN A 622 -13.60 -1.29 3.32
CA GLN A 622 -13.95 -0.22 4.26
C GLN A 622 -14.99 0.76 3.70
N GLN A 623 -15.39 0.58 2.44
CA GLN A 623 -16.24 1.52 1.71
C GLN A 623 -17.66 0.98 1.58
N TRP A 624 -18.62 1.82 1.97
CA TRP A 624 -20.03 1.48 2.11
C TRP A 624 -20.93 2.47 1.37
N ARG A 625 -22.13 2.03 1.00
CA ARG A 625 -23.17 2.86 0.36
C ARG A 625 -24.51 2.67 1.04
N LEU A 626 -25.26 3.76 1.20
CA LEU A 626 -26.66 3.70 1.62
C LEU A 626 -27.55 3.48 0.39
N VAL A 627 -28.26 2.36 0.37
CA VAL A 627 -29.21 1.99 -0.69
C VAL A 627 -30.63 2.06 -0.13
N SER A 628 -31.51 2.79 -0.80
CA SER A 628 -32.90 2.98 -0.36
C SER A 628 -33.66 1.66 -0.18
N ALA A 629 -34.47 1.57 0.87
CA ALA A 629 -35.33 0.44 1.18
C ALA A 629 -36.71 0.91 1.68
N PRO A 630 -37.77 0.09 1.57
CA PRO A 630 -39.02 0.36 2.28
C PRO A 630 -38.75 0.52 3.78
N GLY A 631 -39.06 1.70 4.33
CA GLY A 631 -38.85 2.02 5.74
C GLY A 631 -37.43 2.43 6.16
N GLY A 632 -36.47 2.56 5.23
CA GLY A 632 -35.11 2.98 5.59
C GLY A 632 -34.07 2.82 4.48
N VAL A 633 -32.87 2.37 4.85
CA VAL A 633 -31.74 2.11 3.97
C VAL A 633 -31.08 0.78 4.30
N ARG A 634 -30.41 0.16 3.33
CA ARG A 634 -29.42 -0.92 3.55
C ARG A 634 -28.02 -0.34 3.46
N LEU A 635 -27.08 -0.94 4.19
CA LEU A 635 -25.65 -0.65 4.11
C LEU A 635 -25.00 -1.70 3.18
N GLU A 636 -24.57 -1.28 2.00
CA GLU A 636 -23.96 -2.13 0.96
C GLU A 636 -22.43 -1.97 0.97
N SER A 637 -21.66 -3.06 0.87
CA SER A 637 -20.20 -3.04 0.76
C SER A 637 -19.71 -2.86 -0.68
N ARG A 638 -18.69 -2.02 -0.90
CA ARG A 638 -18.05 -1.82 -2.22
C ARG A 638 -17.22 -3.02 -2.67
N ALA A 639 -16.70 -3.83 -1.74
CA ALA A 639 -15.90 -5.01 -2.06
C ALA A 639 -16.72 -6.17 -2.64
N SER A 640 -17.94 -6.38 -2.13
CA SER A 640 -18.74 -7.57 -2.41
C SER A 640 -20.10 -7.31 -3.08
N GLY A 641 -20.59 -6.07 -3.09
CA GLY A 641 -21.96 -5.74 -3.52
C GLY A 641 -23.06 -6.33 -2.61
N LYS A 642 -22.70 -6.81 -1.41
CA LYS A 642 -23.60 -7.43 -0.44
C LYS A 642 -24.01 -6.44 0.65
N CYS A 643 -25.12 -6.74 1.31
CA CYS A 643 -25.72 -5.88 2.33
C CYS A 643 -25.40 -6.41 3.74
N VAL A 644 -25.18 -5.48 4.68
CA VAL A 644 -25.01 -5.81 6.09
C VAL A 644 -26.32 -6.35 6.67
N THR A 645 -26.22 -7.45 7.42
CA THR A 645 -27.31 -8.15 8.09
C THR A 645 -26.84 -8.70 9.45
N PRO A 646 -27.69 -8.72 10.49
CA PRO A 646 -27.44 -9.50 11.69
C PRO A 646 -27.23 -10.98 11.35
N LEU A 647 -26.30 -11.65 12.05
CA LEU A 647 -25.95 -13.05 11.81
C LEU A 647 -27.19 -13.96 11.83
N GLY A 648 -27.46 -14.60 10.69
CA GLY A 648 -28.64 -15.46 10.51
C GLY A 648 -29.99 -14.72 10.47
N GLY A 649 -30.00 -13.42 10.16
CA GLY A 649 -31.20 -12.57 10.12
C GLY A 649 -31.77 -12.19 11.50
N ARG A 650 -31.10 -12.59 12.59
CA ARG A 650 -31.61 -12.43 13.96
C ARG A 650 -31.26 -11.05 14.53
N ALA A 651 -32.13 -10.07 14.31
CA ALA A 651 -31.99 -8.72 14.85
C ALA A 651 -32.28 -8.66 16.37
N VAL A 652 -31.33 -9.13 17.19
CA VAL A 652 -31.38 -9.12 18.66
C VAL A 652 -30.15 -8.43 19.25
N ALA A 653 -30.23 -7.99 20.52
CA ALA A 653 -29.07 -7.42 21.22
C ALA A 653 -27.92 -8.45 21.30
N GLY A 654 -26.69 -7.98 21.10
CA GLY A 654 -25.49 -8.81 21.00
C GLY A 654 -25.32 -9.58 19.68
N ALA A 655 -26.22 -9.43 18.70
CA ALA A 655 -26.12 -10.11 17.41
C ALA A 655 -24.99 -9.51 16.55
N PRO A 656 -23.99 -10.30 16.10
CA PRO A 656 -22.95 -9.84 15.17
C PRO A 656 -23.53 -9.35 13.85
N LEU A 657 -22.94 -8.30 13.30
CA LEU A 657 -23.19 -7.85 11.94
C LEU A 657 -22.26 -8.58 10.96
N THR A 658 -22.85 -9.02 9.87
CA THR A 658 -22.21 -9.80 8.80
C THR A 658 -22.75 -9.34 7.44
N GLN A 659 -22.22 -9.85 6.33
CA GLN A 659 -22.87 -9.64 5.03
C GLN A 659 -23.75 -10.81 4.59
N SER A 660 -24.78 -10.52 3.80
CA SER A 660 -25.44 -11.47 2.90
C SER A 660 -25.92 -10.78 1.62
N ALA A 661 -26.36 -11.55 0.63
CA ALA A 661 -27.01 -10.99 -0.57
C ALA A 661 -28.10 -9.96 -0.22
N CYS A 662 -28.08 -8.79 -0.86
CA CYS A 662 -29.08 -7.75 -0.65
C CYS A 662 -30.49 -8.25 -1.02
N SER A 663 -31.46 -8.09 -0.11
CA SER A 663 -32.78 -8.72 -0.22
C SER A 663 -33.90 -7.86 0.36
N GLY A 664 -35.15 -8.32 0.25
CA GLY A 664 -36.31 -7.68 0.87
C GLY A 664 -36.37 -7.77 2.41
N ASP A 665 -35.43 -8.47 3.05
CA ASP A 665 -35.43 -8.76 4.50
C ASP A 665 -35.33 -7.47 5.36
N PRO A 666 -36.32 -7.20 6.24
CA PRO A 666 -36.24 -6.09 7.21
C PRO A 666 -35.02 -6.13 8.15
N ALA A 667 -34.36 -7.28 8.32
CA ALA A 667 -33.12 -7.40 9.10
C ALA A 667 -31.94 -6.62 8.47
N GLN A 668 -31.96 -6.41 7.14
CA GLN A 668 -30.98 -5.58 6.43
C GLN A 668 -31.33 -4.08 6.43
N VAL A 669 -32.49 -3.69 6.96
CA VAL A 669 -32.98 -2.30 6.88
C VAL A 669 -32.69 -1.54 8.18
N PHE A 670 -32.08 -0.38 8.02
CA PHE A 670 -31.72 0.55 9.07
C PHE A 670 -32.33 1.93 8.81
N THR A 671 -32.66 2.66 9.87
CA THR A 671 -32.81 4.12 9.81
C THR A 671 -31.51 4.80 10.25
N VAL A 672 -31.29 6.04 9.84
CA VAL A 672 -30.10 6.83 10.19
C VAL A 672 -30.55 8.14 10.83
N ALA A 673 -30.01 8.45 12.00
CA ALA A 673 -30.26 9.69 12.72
C ALA A 673 -28.93 10.37 13.13
N THR A 674 -28.96 11.67 13.42
CA THR A 674 -27.86 12.42 14.01
C THR A 674 -28.10 12.61 15.52
N GLY A 675 -27.02 12.58 16.31
CA GLY A 675 -27.04 12.74 17.76
C GLY A 675 -25.68 13.20 18.32
N PRO A 676 -25.53 13.30 19.66
CA PRO A 676 -24.37 13.92 20.31
C PRO A 676 -23.02 13.22 20.05
N ALA A 677 -23.05 11.95 19.67
CA ALA A 677 -21.89 11.12 19.33
C ALA A 677 -21.68 10.92 17.82
N GLY A 678 -22.48 11.56 16.96
CA GLY A 678 -22.43 11.39 15.51
C GLY A 678 -23.73 10.80 14.94
N LEU A 679 -23.59 9.93 13.94
CA LEU A 679 -24.66 9.16 13.33
C LEU A 679 -24.98 7.91 14.16
N THR A 680 -26.27 7.62 14.30
CA THR A 680 -26.79 6.36 14.85
C THR A 680 -27.50 5.60 13.74
N LEU A 681 -27.15 4.31 13.57
CA LEU A 681 -27.80 3.39 12.62
C LEU A 681 -28.70 2.43 13.41
N SER A 682 -30.02 2.50 13.21
CA SER A 682 -31.01 1.77 14.01
C SER A 682 -31.72 0.71 13.17
N SER A 683 -31.65 -0.57 13.58
CA SER A 683 -32.27 -1.69 12.87
C SER A 683 -33.81 -1.65 12.97
N VAL A 684 -34.47 -1.77 11.81
CA VAL A 684 -35.94 -1.80 11.72
C VAL A 684 -36.49 -3.12 12.29
N ALA A 685 -35.96 -4.27 11.86
CA ALA A 685 -36.33 -5.57 12.45
C ALA A 685 -36.00 -5.65 13.95
N GLY A 686 -34.88 -5.05 14.36
CA GLY A 686 -34.46 -4.95 15.76
C GLY A 686 -35.28 -3.99 16.61
N LYS A 687 -36.36 -3.37 16.08
CA LYS A 687 -37.23 -2.41 16.78
C LYS A 687 -36.46 -1.26 17.45
N GLY A 688 -35.41 -0.75 16.80
CA GLY A 688 -34.59 0.35 17.31
C GLY A 688 -33.31 -0.06 18.05
N LEU A 689 -32.93 -1.35 18.05
CA LEU A 689 -31.54 -1.74 18.37
C LEU A 689 -30.57 -1.06 17.39
N VAL A 690 -29.43 -0.58 17.88
CA VAL A 690 -28.47 0.24 17.13
C VAL A 690 -27.16 -0.49 16.84
N VAL A 691 -26.45 -0.06 15.79
CA VAL A 691 -25.11 -0.57 15.45
C VAL A 691 -24.05 0.00 16.40
N GLY A 692 -23.31 -0.87 17.09
CA GLY A 692 -22.21 -0.50 17.96
C GLY A 692 -21.10 -1.55 18.04
N LEU A 693 -20.06 -1.30 18.84
CA LEU A 693 -18.93 -2.22 19.02
C LEU A 693 -19.25 -3.33 20.04
N GLY A 694 -19.03 -4.59 19.65
CA GLY A 694 -19.19 -5.75 20.52
C GLY A 694 -17.93 -6.11 21.32
N SER A 695 -18.10 -7.02 22.28
CA SER A 695 -17.02 -7.60 23.09
C SER A 695 -16.32 -8.81 22.45
N ARG A 696 -16.77 -9.22 21.25
CA ARG A 696 -16.29 -10.41 20.54
C ARG A 696 -15.36 -9.97 19.44
N GLN A 697 -14.18 -10.58 19.38
CA GLN A 697 -13.21 -10.34 18.31
C GLN A 697 -13.26 -11.43 17.24
N TYR A 698 -12.91 -11.07 16.01
CA TYR A 698 -12.71 -11.97 14.89
C TYR A 698 -11.41 -11.58 14.17
N GLY A 699 -10.47 -12.53 14.06
CA GLY A 699 -9.13 -12.27 13.53
C GLY A 699 -8.35 -11.18 14.29
N GLY A 700 -8.63 -10.98 15.58
CA GLY A 700 -8.02 -9.93 16.40
C GLY A 700 -8.75 -8.57 16.40
N HIS A 701 -9.80 -8.41 15.59
CA HIS A 701 -10.54 -7.15 15.44
C HIS A 701 -11.93 -7.20 16.09
N ASP A 702 -12.36 -6.11 16.72
CA ASP A 702 -13.67 -6.04 17.39
C ASP A 702 -14.81 -6.12 16.37
N VAL A 703 -15.81 -6.98 16.63
CA VAL A 703 -16.93 -7.21 15.73
C VAL A 703 -18.04 -6.19 15.99
N LEU A 704 -18.62 -5.61 14.94
CA LEU A 704 -19.81 -4.76 15.06
C LEU A 704 -21.03 -5.61 15.41
N VAL A 705 -21.88 -5.13 16.33
CA VAL A 705 -23.07 -5.84 16.81
C VAL A 705 -24.28 -4.90 16.89
N LEU A 706 -25.48 -5.48 16.99
CA LEU A 706 -26.67 -4.76 17.45
C LEU A 706 -26.69 -4.63 18.98
N GLN A 707 -27.09 -3.47 19.50
CA GLN A 707 -27.13 -3.15 20.93
C GLN A 707 -28.41 -2.39 21.30
N ARG A 708 -28.77 -2.36 22.60
CA ARG A 708 -29.79 -1.41 23.07
C ARG A 708 -29.25 0.04 22.94
N PRO A 709 -30.08 1.00 22.49
CA PRO A 709 -29.65 2.37 22.27
C PRO A 709 -29.28 3.11 23.55
N GLY A 710 -28.17 3.83 23.50
CA GLY A 710 -27.79 4.91 24.42
C GLY A 710 -26.82 5.86 23.71
N ASP A 711 -26.69 7.10 24.17
CA ASP A 711 -25.89 8.16 23.50
C ASP A 711 -24.35 7.98 23.64
N ALA A 712 -23.88 6.73 23.70
CA ALA A 712 -22.49 6.36 23.89
C ALA A 712 -21.73 6.29 22.56
N ARG A 713 -20.46 6.69 22.58
CA ARG A 713 -19.59 6.84 21.41
C ARG A 713 -19.20 5.54 20.73
N HIS A 714 -19.35 4.40 21.39
CA HIS A 714 -19.22 3.09 20.73
C HIS A 714 -20.42 2.74 19.83
N GLN A 715 -21.54 3.45 19.97
CA GLN A 715 -22.75 3.37 19.11
C GLN A 715 -22.86 4.56 18.13
N GLY A 716 -22.02 5.59 18.31
CA GLY A 716 -21.94 6.76 17.44
C GLY A 716 -20.91 6.59 16.33
N TRP A 717 -21.24 7.08 15.13
CA TRP A 717 -20.44 6.93 13.92
C TRP A 717 -20.29 8.24 13.13
N VAL A 718 -19.34 8.31 12.21
CA VAL A 718 -19.25 9.39 11.20
C VAL A 718 -19.17 8.78 9.81
N ALA A 719 -19.89 9.36 8.85
CA ALA A 719 -19.76 9.01 7.45
C ALA A 719 -18.79 9.99 6.77
N LEU A 720 -17.59 9.52 6.47
CA LEU A 720 -16.56 10.30 5.76
C LEU A 720 -16.55 9.89 4.28
N PRO A 721 -16.43 10.82 3.30
CA PRO A 721 -16.34 10.46 1.89
C PRO A 721 -15.25 9.42 1.64
N ALA A 722 -15.54 8.42 0.81
CA ALA A 722 -14.52 7.48 0.37
C ALA A 722 -13.49 8.17 -0.53
N ALA A 723 -12.24 7.73 -0.43
CA ALA A 723 -11.17 8.04 -1.38
C ALA A 723 -11.27 7.17 -2.64
#